data_AF-A0AAE9IAY5-F1
#
_entry.id   AF-A0AAE9IAY5-F1
#
_cell.length_a   1.000
_cell.length_b   1.000
_cell.length_c   1.000
_cell.angle_alpha   90.00
_cell.angle_beta   90.00
_cell.angle_gamma   90.00
#
_symmetry.space_group_name_H-M   'P 1'
#
loop_
_entity.id
_entity.type
_entity.pdbx_description
1 polymer ?
#
loop_
_entity_poly.entity_id
_entity_poly.type
_entity_poly.pdbx_seq_one_letter_code
_entity_poly.pdbx_strand_id
1 'polypeptide(L)'
;MINVILIGVSITLLYLIISLISFNPADPGWLQTTWDGSIHNVGGMLGAKISDFLFFIFGIPVYVIPLFLFFYLWKICVQGMRITVFIFIFKLIGILILLFACCGLAHITIDNFFYFSSGGIVGSISYDIISSYEKMTHHVSIILFFFIGIIDITVFFNKFFGMILKTIKNHLFNYLRYLSALFFCKKKYRYQFIHQKSCAKRLMYPLVFSTQDPNFLKNLKNDLLNIQIIPDVSKNISRSTKQFNPILKNNFFKMKCISAIKIFSQGYNYYQKKYVTNVVSKGKNCSVKNNKFDQTICSSNNNIHCVDKREQKHNVSLIQDLNVIRTDRNNIDQKIPMFVKKNIKQHVPLLKYKKVPTGHPIPCYNNRAATFPNIDLLTTSSSEKTTIDFLELKKISQFLESKLLEYHIVANVANIVPGPVITRFELNLSPGIKSSRISNLSRDLARVLYTNSVKVVDVIPGTPYVGLEIPNKQRRTVYLGDIIGSDQFRNINTPLALVLGKDISGQPLIIDLKSLPHLLVAGTTGSGKSVGINAMIISLLYKATPEEVRFIMIDPKILELSIYSGIPHLLKQIITNTQEVYEVLQWCVKEMERRYKLMAMLSVRNLENYNSYITQCYSKKYATNNIISKYVNNDTAFCSNTLDKLPYIVIIVDEFSDLMMTTTKKVEELVIRLTQKARAAGIHVILATQRPSVNVITGVIKANIPARIAFTVSSKIDSRTILDQSGAESLLGMGDMLYLGPHSSISTRVHGAFIEDREIRAVVNFWKNQTISS
;
A
#
# COMPACT_ATOMS: atom_id res chain seq x y z
N MET A 1 -1.60 -5.40 -47.67
CA MET A 1 -1.90 -5.11 -46.26
C MET A 1 -0.66 -4.79 -45.41
N ILE A 2 0.27 -5.72 -45.18
CA ILE A 2 1.38 -5.55 -44.20
C ILE A 2 2.12 -4.20 -44.34
N ASN A 3 2.50 -3.78 -45.56
CA ASN A 3 3.20 -2.50 -45.76
C ASN A 3 2.35 -1.27 -45.40
N VAL A 4 1.03 -1.32 -45.60
CA VAL A 4 0.10 -0.22 -45.26
C VAL A 4 -0.05 -0.10 -43.75
N ILE A 5 -0.18 -1.24 -43.07
CA ILE A 5 -0.18 -1.31 -41.59
C ILE A 5 1.13 -0.73 -41.07
N LEU A 6 2.27 -1.14 -41.64
CA LEU A 6 3.59 -0.66 -41.22
C LEU A 6 3.74 0.87 -41.37
N ILE A 7 3.30 1.44 -42.50
CA ILE A 7 3.31 2.89 -42.73
C ILE A 7 2.40 3.60 -41.72
N GLY A 8 1.21 3.06 -41.45
CA GLY A 8 0.31 3.59 -40.43
C GLY A 8 0.96 3.62 -39.03
N VAL A 9 1.60 2.52 -38.62
CA VAL A 9 2.24 2.46 -37.30
C VAL A 9 3.49 3.36 -37.22
N SER A 10 4.25 3.54 -38.32
CA SER A 10 5.38 4.48 -38.32
C SER A 10 4.94 5.95 -38.25
N ILE A 11 3.82 6.32 -38.88
CA ILE A 11 3.22 7.66 -38.75
C ILE A 11 2.73 7.89 -37.32
N THR A 12 1.99 6.94 -36.72
CA THR A 12 1.53 7.08 -35.32
C THR A 12 2.67 7.14 -34.32
N LEU A 13 3.77 6.42 -34.57
CA LEU A 13 4.97 6.48 -33.76
C LEU A 13 5.65 7.85 -33.83
N LEU A 14 5.79 8.43 -35.03
CA LEU A 14 6.34 9.76 -35.23
C LEU A 14 5.48 10.82 -34.51
N TYR A 15 4.15 10.72 -34.64
CA TYR A 15 3.20 11.59 -33.95
C TYR A 15 3.32 11.50 -32.42
N LEU A 16 3.47 10.28 -31.87
CA LEU A 16 3.64 10.06 -30.43
C LEU A 16 4.97 10.64 -29.91
N ILE A 17 6.07 10.52 -30.67
CA ILE A 17 7.36 11.15 -30.33
C ILE A 17 7.24 12.68 -30.31
N ILE A 18 6.63 13.27 -31.34
CA ILE A 18 6.40 14.73 -31.43
C ILE A 18 5.53 15.22 -30.26
N SER A 19 4.46 14.49 -29.94
CA SER A 19 3.55 14.85 -28.84
C SER A 19 4.23 14.81 -27.47
N LEU A 20 5.15 13.86 -27.23
CA LEU A 20 5.90 13.73 -25.97
C LEU A 20 7.06 14.73 -25.83
N ILE A 21 7.72 15.10 -26.93
CA ILE A 21 8.80 16.09 -26.92
C ILE A 21 8.24 17.51 -26.81
N SER A 22 7.06 17.79 -27.40
CA SER A 22 6.37 19.08 -27.30
C SER A 22 5.37 19.16 -26.14
N PHE A 23 5.51 18.33 -25.11
CA PHE A 23 4.67 18.40 -23.91
C PHE A 23 4.86 19.74 -23.18
N ASN A 24 3.75 20.41 -22.83
CA ASN A 24 3.73 21.61 -22.02
C ASN A 24 2.65 21.47 -20.93
N PRO A 25 2.99 21.64 -19.63
CA PRO A 25 2.02 21.52 -18.53
C PRO A 25 0.90 22.57 -18.53
N ALA A 26 0.97 23.61 -19.38
CA ALA A 26 -0.08 24.60 -19.55
C ALA A 26 -1.12 24.24 -20.64
N ASP A 27 -0.92 23.13 -21.36
CA ASP A 27 -1.84 22.65 -22.39
C ASP A 27 -2.99 21.80 -21.78
N PRO A 28 -4.11 21.60 -22.49
CA PRO A 28 -5.30 20.97 -21.91
C PRO A 28 -5.08 19.47 -21.62
N GLY A 29 -4.80 19.15 -20.36
CA GLY A 29 -4.63 17.78 -19.86
C GLY A 29 -5.94 17.00 -19.63
N TRP A 30 -5.82 15.75 -19.17
CA TRP A 30 -6.94 14.86 -18.83
C TRP A 30 -7.58 15.23 -17.49
N LEU A 31 -6.80 15.82 -16.58
CA LEU A 31 -7.23 16.20 -15.22
C LEU A 31 -7.70 17.66 -15.11
N GLN A 32 -7.62 18.44 -16.18
CA GLN A 32 -7.91 19.87 -16.19
C GLN A 32 -9.15 20.18 -17.03
N THR A 33 -10.23 20.62 -16.37
CA THR A 33 -11.57 20.76 -16.99
C THR A 33 -11.87 22.14 -17.58
N THR A 34 -11.01 23.14 -17.32
CA THR A 34 -11.12 24.51 -17.83
C THR A 34 -9.79 24.96 -18.41
N TRP A 35 -9.78 25.39 -19.67
CA TRP A 35 -8.60 25.84 -20.39
C TRP A 35 -8.97 26.94 -21.37
N ASP A 36 -8.21 28.03 -21.38
CA ASP A 36 -8.59 29.30 -22.00
C ASP A 36 -7.35 30.00 -22.62
N GLY A 37 -6.72 29.34 -23.59
CA GLY A 37 -5.42 29.79 -24.16
C GLY A 37 -5.13 29.31 -25.58
N SER A 38 -3.85 29.20 -25.93
CA SER A 38 -3.36 28.64 -27.21
C SER A 38 -2.53 27.38 -26.96
N ILE A 39 -2.76 26.30 -27.72
CA ILE A 39 -2.11 25.00 -27.51
C ILE A 39 -0.66 25.05 -28.02
N HIS A 40 0.30 24.69 -27.16
CA HIS A 40 1.73 24.69 -27.48
C HIS A 40 2.23 23.34 -28.03
N ASN A 41 1.57 22.24 -27.67
CA ASN A 41 1.88 20.91 -28.16
C ASN A 41 1.72 20.83 -29.68
N VAL A 42 2.77 20.42 -30.38
CA VAL A 42 2.81 20.35 -31.85
C VAL A 42 1.86 19.25 -32.37
N GLY A 43 1.49 18.28 -31.54
CA GLY A 43 0.43 17.31 -31.82
C GLY A 43 -1.00 17.85 -31.63
N GLY A 44 -1.17 19.12 -31.24
CA GLY A 44 -2.45 19.77 -30.98
C GLY A 44 -3.16 19.24 -29.73
N MET A 45 -4.47 19.49 -29.61
CA MET A 45 -5.33 19.05 -28.49
C MET A 45 -5.21 17.55 -28.18
N LEU A 46 -5.11 16.70 -29.22
CA LEU A 46 -4.93 15.27 -29.05
C LEU A 46 -3.52 14.92 -28.54
N GLY A 47 -2.48 15.57 -29.05
CA GLY A 47 -1.10 15.37 -28.61
C GLY A 47 -0.87 15.80 -27.16
N ALA A 48 -1.45 16.93 -26.76
CA ALA A 48 -1.47 17.41 -25.38
C ALA A 48 -2.10 16.38 -24.43
N LYS A 49 -3.33 15.93 -24.70
CA LYS A 49 -4.03 14.94 -23.86
C LYS A 49 -3.34 13.59 -23.80
N ILE A 50 -2.77 13.12 -24.90
CA ILE A 50 -2.03 11.84 -24.95
C ILE A 50 -0.73 11.93 -24.15
N SER A 51 0.02 13.03 -24.27
CA SER A 51 1.28 13.20 -23.53
C SER A 51 1.04 13.38 -22.03
N ASP A 52 0.09 14.23 -21.63
CA ASP A 52 -0.36 14.40 -20.24
C ASP A 52 -0.75 13.06 -19.58
N PHE A 53 -1.60 12.27 -20.25
CA PHE A 53 -2.04 10.97 -19.75
C PHE A 53 -0.88 9.95 -19.63
N LEU A 54 0.08 9.96 -20.56
CA LEU A 54 1.25 9.07 -20.49
C LEU A 54 2.19 9.47 -19.34
N PHE A 55 2.49 10.76 -19.16
CA PHE A 55 3.30 11.26 -18.05
C PHE A 55 2.65 10.99 -16.69
N PHE A 56 1.33 11.12 -16.58
CA PHE A 56 0.58 10.76 -15.39
C PHE A 56 0.76 9.29 -14.96
N ILE A 57 0.75 8.35 -15.93
CA ILE A 57 0.85 6.92 -15.63
C ILE A 57 2.31 6.49 -15.36
N PHE A 58 3.26 6.87 -16.22
CA PHE A 58 4.62 6.30 -16.20
C PHE A 58 5.75 7.31 -15.91
N GLY A 59 5.46 8.60 -15.77
CA GLY A 59 6.46 9.63 -15.48
C GLY A 59 7.53 9.82 -16.56
N ILE A 60 8.76 10.11 -16.15
CA ILE A 60 9.91 10.33 -17.07
C ILE A 60 10.21 9.09 -17.95
N PRO A 61 10.10 7.83 -17.45
CA PRO A 61 10.24 6.63 -18.29
C PRO A 61 9.34 6.50 -19.52
N VAL A 62 8.32 7.35 -19.71
CA VAL A 62 7.47 7.38 -20.93
C VAL A 62 8.29 7.42 -22.22
N TYR A 63 9.41 8.17 -22.24
CA TYR A 63 10.26 8.31 -23.43
C TYR A 63 10.84 6.99 -23.95
N VAL A 64 10.89 5.94 -23.13
CA VAL A 64 11.38 4.61 -23.53
C VAL A 64 10.34 3.84 -24.38
N ILE A 65 9.05 4.16 -24.26
CA ILE A 65 7.95 3.50 -24.98
C ILE A 65 8.07 3.63 -26.51
N PRO A 66 8.18 4.84 -27.11
CA PRO A 66 8.37 4.98 -28.56
C PRO A 66 9.65 4.30 -29.06
N LEU A 67 10.72 4.30 -28.27
CA LEU A 67 11.97 3.64 -28.63
C LEU A 67 11.79 2.11 -28.78
N PHE A 68 11.02 1.45 -27.89
CA PHE A 68 10.68 0.04 -28.07
C PHE A 68 9.77 -0.22 -29.28
N LEU A 69 8.76 0.62 -29.50
CA LEU A 69 7.86 0.50 -30.66
C LEU A 69 8.64 0.62 -31.98
N PHE A 70 9.60 1.54 -32.06
CA PHE A 70 10.51 1.67 -33.21
C PHE A 70 11.28 0.38 -33.50
N PHE A 71 11.92 -0.20 -32.48
CA PHE A 71 12.69 -1.44 -32.63
C PHE A 71 11.82 -2.65 -32.98
N TYR A 72 10.58 -2.69 -32.47
CA TYR A 72 9.62 -3.73 -32.83
C TYR A 72 9.22 -3.66 -34.32
N LEU A 73 8.92 -2.45 -34.81
CA LEU A 73 8.63 -2.20 -36.22
C LEU A 73 9.81 -2.58 -37.12
N TRP A 74 11.02 -2.08 -36.83
CA TRP A 74 12.24 -2.44 -37.56
C TRP A 74 12.36 -3.95 -37.75
N LYS A 75 12.16 -4.72 -36.68
CA LYS A 75 12.32 -6.18 -36.68
C LYS A 75 11.33 -6.87 -37.60
N ILE A 76 10.09 -6.38 -37.65
CA ILE A 76 9.07 -6.85 -38.61
C ILE A 76 9.51 -6.54 -40.04
N CYS A 77 9.97 -5.31 -40.32
CA CYS A 77 10.43 -4.89 -41.65
C CYS A 77 11.59 -5.74 -42.17
N VAL A 78 12.62 -5.93 -41.35
CA VAL A 78 13.93 -6.40 -41.82
C VAL A 78 14.09 -7.92 -41.75
N GLN A 79 13.41 -8.59 -40.81
CA GLN A 79 13.62 -10.03 -40.57
C GLN A 79 12.46 -10.91 -41.05
N GLY A 80 11.33 -10.35 -41.49
CA GLY A 80 10.21 -11.11 -42.08
C GLY A 80 9.71 -12.28 -41.21
N MET A 81 9.84 -12.15 -39.89
CA MET A 81 9.76 -13.28 -38.97
C MET A 81 8.32 -13.72 -38.68
N ARG A 82 8.06 -15.02 -38.82
CA ARG A 82 7.01 -15.70 -38.05
C ARG A 82 7.44 -15.74 -36.57
N ILE A 83 7.02 -14.73 -35.80
CA ILE A 83 7.18 -14.74 -34.35
C ILE A 83 6.19 -15.78 -33.80
N THR A 84 6.67 -16.83 -33.12
CA THR A 84 5.77 -17.72 -32.39
C THR A 84 5.15 -16.95 -31.21
N VAL A 85 3.84 -17.12 -31.00
CA VAL A 85 3.07 -16.35 -29.99
C VAL A 85 3.71 -16.42 -28.61
N PHE A 86 4.25 -17.58 -28.23
CA PHE A 86 5.03 -17.79 -27.01
C PHE A 86 6.22 -16.81 -26.88
N ILE A 87 7.04 -16.68 -27.94
CA ILE A 87 8.20 -15.78 -27.96
C ILE A 87 7.76 -14.31 -27.94
N PHE A 88 6.55 -13.97 -28.43
CA PHE A 88 5.99 -12.63 -28.32
C PHE A 88 5.57 -12.32 -26.88
N ILE A 89 4.82 -13.21 -26.23
CA ILE A 89 4.33 -13.05 -24.85
C ILE A 89 5.49 -12.86 -23.87
N PHE A 90 6.51 -13.73 -23.91
CA PHE A 90 7.68 -13.60 -23.02
C PHE A 90 8.42 -12.26 -23.18
N LYS A 91 8.46 -11.70 -24.40
CA LYS A 91 9.09 -10.39 -24.66
C LYS A 91 8.23 -9.22 -24.20
N LEU A 92 6.92 -9.34 -24.32
CA LEU A 92 6.00 -8.34 -23.77
C LEU A 92 6.15 -8.28 -22.24
N ILE A 93 6.24 -9.43 -21.57
CA ILE A 93 6.50 -9.54 -20.14
C ILE A 93 7.84 -8.87 -19.76
N GLY A 94 8.94 -9.18 -20.45
CA GLY A 94 10.25 -8.56 -20.16
C GLY A 94 10.26 -7.03 -20.33
N ILE A 95 9.58 -6.49 -21.35
CA ILE A 95 9.42 -5.04 -21.54
C ILE A 95 8.57 -4.41 -20.42
N LEU A 96 7.50 -5.07 -20.00
CA LEU A 96 6.65 -4.60 -18.89
C LEU A 96 7.40 -4.61 -17.55
N ILE A 97 8.21 -5.64 -17.28
CA ILE A 97 9.06 -5.73 -16.08
C ILE A 97 10.09 -4.61 -16.08
N LEU A 98 10.78 -4.36 -17.21
CA LEU A 98 11.73 -3.24 -17.29
C LEU A 98 11.01 -1.91 -17.06
N LEU A 99 9.87 -1.67 -17.73
CA LEU A 99 9.14 -0.42 -17.62
C LEU A 99 8.70 -0.17 -16.17
N PHE A 100 8.17 -1.19 -15.49
CA PHE A 100 7.81 -1.14 -14.08
C PHE A 100 9.03 -0.82 -13.18
N ALA A 101 10.17 -1.48 -13.40
CA ALA A 101 11.40 -1.23 -12.67
C ALA A 101 11.96 0.19 -12.93
N CYS A 102 11.89 0.70 -14.16
CA CYS A 102 12.27 2.08 -14.51
C CYS A 102 11.36 3.11 -13.82
N CYS A 103 10.05 2.87 -13.75
CA CYS A 103 9.12 3.75 -13.05
C CYS A 103 9.42 3.80 -11.54
N GLY A 104 9.63 2.64 -10.91
CA GLY A 104 10.00 2.56 -9.50
C GLY A 104 11.35 3.18 -9.18
N LEU A 105 12.35 2.99 -10.05
CA LEU A 105 13.66 3.63 -9.91
C LEU A 105 13.55 5.16 -10.03
N ALA A 106 12.85 5.66 -11.06
CA ALA A 106 12.68 7.10 -11.29
C ALA A 106 11.99 7.78 -10.10
N HIS A 107 10.92 7.18 -9.56
CA HIS A 107 10.21 7.67 -8.36
C HIS A 107 11.13 7.80 -7.13
N ILE A 108 12.19 7.00 -7.03
CA ILE A 108 13.11 7.00 -5.90
C ILE A 108 14.29 7.97 -6.12
N THR A 109 14.80 8.08 -7.35
CA THR A 109 16.07 8.77 -7.63
C THR A 109 15.92 10.15 -8.26
N ILE A 110 14.73 10.53 -8.74
CA ILE A 110 14.50 11.80 -9.43
C ILE A 110 13.35 12.54 -8.73
N ASP A 111 13.54 13.81 -8.45
CA ASP A 111 12.49 14.70 -7.94
C ASP A 111 11.30 14.80 -8.90
N ASN A 112 10.13 15.18 -8.37
CA ASN A 112 8.88 15.27 -9.13
C ASN A 112 9.01 16.18 -10.36
N PHE A 113 8.45 15.72 -11.48
CA PHE A 113 8.54 16.40 -12.77
C PHE A 113 7.26 17.23 -13.01
N PHE A 114 7.38 18.54 -12.90
CA PHE A 114 6.23 19.46 -12.78
C PHE A 114 5.30 19.04 -11.62
N TYR A 115 4.02 18.79 -11.91
CA TYR A 115 3.03 18.30 -10.93
C TYR A 115 2.89 16.77 -10.92
N PHE A 116 3.70 16.04 -11.71
CA PHE A 116 3.71 14.58 -11.75
C PHE A 116 4.81 13.99 -10.88
N SER A 117 4.56 12.81 -10.31
CA SER A 117 5.65 11.97 -9.82
C SER A 117 6.59 11.59 -10.97
N SER A 118 7.89 11.61 -10.72
CA SER A 118 8.94 11.24 -11.70
C SER A 118 8.80 9.82 -12.25
N GLY A 119 8.16 8.90 -11.51
CA GLY A 119 7.79 7.56 -11.96
C GLY A 119 6.31 7.38 -12.30
N GLY A 120 5.49 8.44 -12.22
CA GLY A 120 4.04 8.37 -12.37
C GLY A 120 3.33 7.49 -11.33
N ILE A 121 2.05 7.18 -11.58
CA ILE A 121 1.28 6.25 -10.75
C ILE A 121 1.97 4.88 -10.67
N VAL A 122 2.47 4.35 -11.78
CA VAL A 122 3.12 3.02 -11.82
C VAL A 122 4.35 3.00 -10.92
N GLY A 123 5.13 4.08 -10.90
CA GLY A 123 6.25 4.25 -9.97
C GLY A 123 5.81 4.20 -8.51
N SER A 124 4.79 4.97 -8.13
CA SER A 124 4.28 4.98 -6.75
C SER A 124 3.77 3.60 -6.29
N ILE A 125 2.99 2.91 -7.12
CA ILE A 125 2.50 1.55 -6.84
C ILE A 125 3.66 0.55 -6.75
N SER A 126 4.67 0.67 -7.62
CA SER A 126 5.84 -0.21 -7.57
C SER A 126 6.67 0.01 -6.30
N TYR A 127 6.81 1.26 -5.86
CA TYR A 127 7.43 1.60 -4.58
C TYR A 127 6.63 1.01 -3.42
N ASP A 128 5.31 1.21 -3.37
CA ASP A 128 4.46 0.73 -2.28
C ASP A 128 4.49 -0.81 -2.15
N ILE A 129 4.34 -1.55 -3.27
CA ILE A 129 4.42 -3.02 -3.29
C ILE A 129 5.76 -3.52 -2.74
N ILE A 130 6.86 -2.86 -3.14
CA ILE A 130 8.22 -3.25 -2.73
C ILE A 130 8.52 -2.80 -1.29
N SER A 131 7.97 -1.66 -0.86
CA SER A 131 8.06 -1.14 0.50
C SER A 131 7.47 -2.09 1.55
N SER A 132 6.53 -2.94 1.13
CA SER A 132 5.92 -3.96 1.99
C SER A 132 6.88 -5.10 2.39
N TYR A 133 8.06 -5.21 1.78
CA TYR A 133 9.09 -6.23 2.08
C TYR A 133 10.36 -5.58 2.65
N GLU A 134 10.59 -5.73 3.96
CA GLU A 134 11.72 -5.27 4.80
C GLU A 134 12.69 -4.17 4.30
N LYS A 135 12.82 -3.12 5.13
CA LYS A 135 13.38 -1.78 4.86
C LYS A 135 14.76 -1.67 4.18
N MET A 136 15.61 -2.70 4.21
CA MET A 136 16.94 -2.65 3.56
C MET A 136 16.97 -3.27 2.15
N THR A 137 15.88 -3.86 1.66
CA THR A 137 15.89 -4.63 0.40
C THR A 137 15.34 -3.88 -0.81
N HIS A 138 14.66 -2.74 -0.62
CA HIS A 138 13.88 -2.07 -1.67
C HIS A 138 14.73 -1.69 -2.89
N HIS A 139 15.80 -0.91 -2.71
CA HIS A 139 16.70 -0.51 -3.80
C HIS A 139 17.31 -1.73 -4.51
N VAL A 140 17.75 -2.73 -3.74
CA VAL A 140 18.36 -3.96 -4.29
C VAL A 140 17.36 -4.74 -5.15
N SER A 141 16.10 -4.85 -4.71
CA SER A 141 15.06 -5.56 -5.45
C SER A 141 14.66 -4.85 -6.75
N ILE A 142 14.52 -3.53 -6.75
CA ILE A 142 14.21 -2.73 -7.95
C ILE A 142 15.36 -2.81 -8.95
N ILE A 143 16.61 -2.70 -8.47
CA ILE A 143 17.82 -2.86 -9.28
C ILE A 143 17.89 -4.29 -9.86
N LEU A 144 17.51 -5.33 -9.10
CA LEU A 144 17.44 -6.70 -9.58
C LEU A 144 16.41 -6.87 -10.71
N PHE A 145 15.19 -6.33 -10.55
CA PHE A 145 14.16 -6.36 -11.61
C PHE A 145 14.61 -5.59 -12.85
N PHE A 146 15.32 -4.47 -12.69
CA PHE A 146 15.92 -3.72 -13.78
C PHE A 146 16.97 -4.54 -14.55
N PHE A 147 17.87 -5.24 -13.83
CA PHE A 147 18.83 -6.16 -14.46
C PHE A 147 18.16 -7.35 -15.18
N ILE A 148 17.10 -7.92 -14.62
CA ILE A 148 16.30 -8.97 -15.27
C ILE A 148 15.72 -8.46 -16.60
N GLY A 149 15.11 -7.26 -16.59
CA GLY A 149 14.60 -6.63 -17.81
C GLY A 149 15.70 -6.36 -18.86
N ILE A 150 16.90 -5.93 -18.44
CA ILE A 150 18.05 -5.74 -19.33
C ILE A 150 18.53 -7.06 -19.95
N ILE A 151 18.48 -8.17 -19.21
CA ILE A 151 18.87 -9.49 -19.73
C ILE A 151 17.92 -9.92 -20.87
N ASP A 152 16.61 -9.78 -20.70
CA ASP A 152 15.63 -10.07 -21.76
C ASP A 152 15.82 -9.17 -23.00
N ILE A 153 16.20 -7.91 -22.79
CA ILE A 153 16.44 -6.93 -23.86
C ILE A 153 17.79 -7.18 -24.58
N THR A 154 18.85 -7.56 -23.88
CA THR A 154 20.12 -7.91 -24.52
C THR A 154 19.99 -9.18 -25.37
N VAL A 155 19.18 -10.16 -24.97
CA VAL A 155 18.76 -11.28 -25.82
C VAL A 155 18.00 -10.81 -27.06
N PHE A 156 17.18 -9.75 -26.97
CA PHE A 156 16.52 -9.15 -28.13
C PHE A 156 17.51 -8.48 -29.10
N PHE A 157 18.55 -7.79 -28.59
CA PHE A 157 19.54 -7.05 -29.37
C PHE A 157 20.71 -7.89 -29.93
N ASN A 158 21.03 -9.06 -29.37
CA ASN A 158 22.18 -9.86 -29.79
C ASN A 158 22.19 -10.17 -31.31
N LYS A 159 21.02 -10.53 -31.88
CA LYS A 159 20.87 -10.72 -33.35
C LYS A 159 20.98 -9.43 -34.18
N PHE A 160 20.65 -8.27 -33.61
CA PHE A 160 20.73 -6.97 -34.28
C PHE A 160 22.20 -6.53 -34.42
N PHE A 161 22.97 -6.56 -33.32
CA PHE A 161 24.40 -6.30 -33.35
C PHE A 161 25.16 -7.30 -34.24
N GLY A 162 24.80 -8.59 -34.20
CA GLY A 162 25.35 -9.60 -35.11
C GLY A 162 25.12 -9.29 -36.60
N MET A 163 23.95 -8.75 -36.97
CA MET A 163 23.68 -8.28 -38.33
C MET A 163 24.48 -7.03 -38.69
N ILE A 164 24.54 -6.02 -37.81
CA ILE A 164 25.32 -4.79 -38.03
C ILE A 164 26.80 -5.11 -38.22
N LEU A 165 27.38 -5.93 -37.33
CA LEU A 165 28.78 -6.38 -37.44
C LEU A 165 29.02 -7.15 -38.74
N LYS A 166 28.08 -7.96 -39.21
CA LYS A 166 28.17 -8.66 -40.50
C LYS A 166 28.12 -7.69 -41.69
N THR A 167 27.25 -6.67 -41.64
CA THR A 167 27.15 -5.64 -42.67
C THR A 167 28.40 -4.76 -42.71
N ILE A 168 28.88 -4.28 -41.56
CA ILE A 168 30.13 -3.52 -41.42
C ILE A 168 31.31 -4.36 -41.92
N LYS A 169 31.43 -5.63 -41.47
CA LYS A 169 32.47 -6.56 -41.96
C LYS A 169 32.43 -6.72 -43.48
N ASN A 170 31.25 -6.86 -44.07
CA ASN A 170 31.10 -6.99 -45.53
C ASN A 170 31.47 -5.69 -46.26
N HIS A 171 31.09 -4.51 -45.76
CA HIS A 171 31.49 -3.23 -46.34
C HIS A 171 33.00 -2.98 -46.20
N LEU A 172 33.58 -3.24 -45.03
CA LEU A 172 35.01 -3.15 -44.77
C LEU A 172 35.79 -4.12 -45.69
N PHE A 173 35.35 -5.37 -45.81
CA PHE A 173 35.95 -6.36 -46.69
C PHE A 173 35.86 -5.97 -48.17
N ASN A 174 34.72 -5.41 -48.61
CA ASN A 174 34.56 -4.89 -49.97
C ASN A 174 35.43 -3.65 -50.23
N TYR A 175 35.61 -2.77 -49.24
CA TYR A 175 36.48 -1.60 -49.33
C TYR A 175 37.96 -1.99 -49.36
N LEU A 176 38.38 -2.92 -48.51
CA LEU A 176 39.72 -3.53 -48.55
C LEU A 176 39.97 -4.24 -49.89
N ARG A 177 38.97 -4.94 -50.45
CA ARG A 177 39.06 -5.56 -51.78
C ARG A 177 39.12 -4.55 -52.91
N TYR A 178 38.50 -3.38 -52.75
CA TYR A 178 38.58 -2.27 -53.70
C TYR A 178 39.97 -1.61 -53.67
N LEU A 179 40.51 -1.35 -52.47
CA LEU A 179 41.89 -0.89 -52.29
C LEU A 179 42.91 -1.89 -52.86
N SER A 180 42.78 -3.19 -52.55
CA SER A 180 43.67 -4.20 -53.10
C SER A 180 43.54 -4.30 -54.63
N ALA A 181 42.32 -4.18 -55.18
CA ALA A 181 42.10 -4.14 -56.63
C ALA A 181 42.79 -2.92 -57.28
N LEU A 182 42.77 -1.73 -56.65
CA LEU A 182 43.51 -0.57 -57.14
C LEU A 182 45.03 -0.81 -57.18
N PHE A 183 45.60 -1.39 -56.12
CA PHE A 183 47.02 -1.77 -56.08
C PHE A 183 47.38 -2.84 -57.13
N PHE A 184 46.57 -3.89 -57.28
CA PHE A 184 46.80 -4.94 -58.27
C PHE A 184 46.56 -4.48 -59.72
N CYS A 185 45.59 -3.59 -59.97
CA CYS A 185 45.39 -2.99 -61.30
C CYS A 185 46.57 -2.11 -61.70
N LYS A 186 47.13 -1.28 -60.78
CA LYS A 186 48.38 -0.53 -61.06
C LYS A 186 49.55 -1.46 -61.43
N LYS A 187 49.64 -2.64 -60.81
CA LYS A 187 50.70 -3.63 -61.11
C LYS A 187 50.45 -4.39 -62.43
N LYS A 188 49.18 -4.69 -62.75
CA LYS A 188 48.80 -5.49 -63.94
C LYS A 188 48.76 -4.68 -65.25
N TYR A 189 48.34 -3.41 -65.21
CA TYR A 189 48.34 -2.54 -66.40
C TYR A 189 49.74 -2.31 -66.99
N ARG A 190 50.80 -2.36 -66.17
CA ARG A 190 52.19 -2.13 -66.62
C ARG A 190 52.77 -3.29 -67.45
N TYR A 191 52.24 -4.51 -67.31
CA TYR A 191 52.71 -5.69 -68.05
C TYR A 191 51.94 -5.94 -69.35
N GLN A 192 50.64 -5.59 -69.39
CA GLN A 192 49.76 -6.04 -70.47
C GLN A 192 49.88 -5.19 -71.76
N PHE A 193 50.45 -3.99 -71.68
CA PHE A 193 50.64 -3.07 -72.82
C PHE A 193 51.77 -3.50 -73.78
N ILE A 194 52.74 -4.29 -73.31
CA ILE A 194 53.90 -4.72 -74.10
C ILE A 194 53.55 -5.87 -75.07
N HIS A 195 52.58 -6.70 -74.70
CA HIS A 195 52.34 -7.99 -75.38
C HIS A 195 51.34 -7.96 -76.55
N GLN A 196 50.62 -6.84 -76.77
CA GLN A 196 49.50 -6.78 -77.73
C GLN A 196 49.87 -6.50 -79.19
N LYS A 197 51.13 -6.16 -79.51
CA LYS A 197 51.52 -5.84 -80.90
C LYS A 197 51.74 -7.05 -81.82
N SER A 198 51.87 -8.27 -81.31
CA SER A 198 52.43 -9.40 -82.08
C SER A 198 51.43 -10.37 -82.74
N CYS A 199 50.14 -10.35 -82.39
CA CYS A 199 49.17 -11.37 -82.86
C CYS A 199 48.28 -10.92 -84.03
N ALA A 200 48.56 -9.79 -84.67
CA ALA A 200 47.77 -9.26 -85.80
C ALA A 200 48.20 -9.82 -87.19
N LYS A 201 48.53 -11.12 -87.30
CA LYS A 201 48.92 -11.78 -88.56
C LYS A 201 48.47 -13.25 -88.59
N ARG A 202 48.06 -13.71 -89.80
CA ARG A 202 47.54 -15.06 -90.16
C ARG A 202 46.14 -15.38 -89.59
N LEU A 203 45.05 -15.38 -90.36
CA LEU A 203 44.86 -15.50 -91.83
C LEU A 203 45.15 -16.94 -92.36
N MET A 204 44.05 -17.62 -92.71
CA MET A 204 43.86 -18.82 -93.56
C MET A 204 44.38 -20.23 -93.17
N TYR A 205 43.40 -21.13 -92.90
CA TYR A 205 43.09 -22.44 -93.53
C TYR A 205 44.16 -23.16 -94.41
N PRO A 206 44.16 -24.53 -94.51
CA PRO A 206 42.93 -25.34 -94.62
C PRO A 206 42.91 -26.79 -94.04
N LEU A 207 41.68 -27.38 -94.06
CA LEU A 207 41.33 -28.79 -94.36
C LEU A 207 41.88 -29.95 -93.49
N VAL A 208 41.26 -31.14 -93.69
CA VAL A 208 41.80 -32.51 -93.45
C VAL A 208 42.01 -32.92 -91.97
N PHE A 209 41.56 -34.08 -91.46
CA PHE A 209 40.65 -35.16 -91.92
C PHE A 209 40.20 -35.99 -90.68
N SER A 210 39.42 -37.06 -90.92
CA SER A 210 39.38 -38.33 -90.15
C SER A 210 39.33 -38.36 -88.62
N THR A 211 38.25 -38.94 -88.11
CA THR A 211 38.33 -39.89 -86.98
C THR A 211 39.13 -41.15 -87.35
N GLN A 212 40.02 -41.56 -86.46
CA GLN A 212 40.17 -42.96 -86.03
C GLN A 212 40.43 -42.92 -84.50
N ASP A 213 39.83 -43.76 -83.65
CA ASP A 213 38.87 -44.83 -83.97
C ASP A 213 37.49 -44.34 -84.43
N PRO A 214 36.78 -45.13 -85.26
CA PRO A 214 35.64 -44.65 -86.01
C PRO A 214 34.35 -44.54 -85.17
N ASN A 215 33.63 -43.42 -85.38
CA ASN A 215 32.21 -43.14 -85.12
C ASN A 215 31.82 -42.12 -84.02
N PHE A 216 32.66 -41.58 -83.14
CA PHE A 216 32.11 -40.59 -82.16
C PHE A 216 31.86 -39.17 -82.71
N LEU A 217 32.44 -38.83 -83.88
CA LEU A 217 32.05 -37.66 -84.69
C LEU A 217 30.62 -37.78 -85.30
N LYS A 218 29.89 -38.84 -84.96
CA LYS A 218 28.54 -39.16 -85.46
C LYS A 218 27.41 -38.73 -84.52
N ASN A 219 27.67 -38.52 -83.22
CA ASN A 219 26.61 -38.19 -82.24
C ASN A 219 26.57 -36.72 -81.79
N LEU A 220 27.69 -35.98 -81.79
CA LEU A 220 27.68 -34.55 -81.46
C LEU A 220 27.13 -33.65 -82.59
N LYS A 221 26.74 -34.24 -83.73
CA LYS A 221 26.18 -33.54 -84.90
C LYS A 221 24.63 -33.54 -84.93
N ASN A 222 23.97 -34.36 -84.11
CA ASN A 222 22.52 -34.51 -84.14
C ASN A 222 21.77 -33.74 -83.03
N ASP A 223 22.40 -33.41 -81.90
CA ASP A 223 21.76 -32.59 -80.85
C ASP A 223 21.70 -31.08 -81.19
N LEU A 224 22.26 -30.68 -82.34
CA LEU A 224 22.05 -29.37 -82.96
C LEU A 224 20.84 -29.36 -83.95
N LEU A 225 20.08 -30.45 -84.00
CA LEU A 225 18.79 -30.55 -84.67
C LEU A 225 17.72 -30.92 -83.64
N ASN A 226 16.63 -30.14 -83.61
CA ASN A 226 15.54 -30.17 -82.62
C ASN A 226 16.00 -29.65 -81.22
N ILE A 227 15.35 -28.65 -80.61
CA ILE A 227 13.94 -28.27 -80.69
C ILE A 227 13.75 -26.77 -80.97
N GLN A 228 13.10 -26.54 -82.11
CA GLN A 228 12.32 -25.42 -82.63
C GLN A 228 12.11 -24.10 -81.83
N ILE A 229 12.25 -23.04 -82.62
CA ILE A 229 11.66 -21.70 -82.52
C ILE A 229 10.12 -21.76 -82.46
N ILE A 230 9.49 -20.92 -81.62
CA ILE A 230 8.24 -20.19 -81.97
C ILE A 230 8.39 -18.72 -81.51
N PRO A 231 7.94 -17.70 -82.28
CA PRO A 231 8.33 -16.30 -82.10
C PRO A 231 7.16 -15.34 -81.75
N ASP A 232 7.44 -14.03 -81.89
CA ASP A 232 6.50 -12.90 -82.04
C ASP A 232 5.59 -12.49 -80.87
N VAL A 233 5.89 -11.31 -80.31
CA VAL A 233 5.19 -10.08 -80.75
C VAL A 233 6.23 -8.98 -80.96
N SER A 234 6.27 -8.42 -82.17
CA SER A 234 7.05 -7.23 -82.50
C SER A 234 6.12 -6.11 -83.00
N LYS A 235 6.63 -4.87 -82.91
CA LYS A 235 6.13 -3.65 -83.58
C LYS A 235 4.80 -3.05 -83.09
N ASN A 236 4.95 -1.78 -82.67
CA ASN A 236 4.03 -0.63 -82.73
C ASN A 236 4.07 0.09 -81.37
N ILE A 237 4.42 1.39 -81.26
CA ILE A 237 4.49 2.44 -82.28
C ILE A 237 5.84 3.18 -82.21
N SER A 238 6.60 3.15 -83.31
CA SER A 238 7.65 4.13 -83.59
C SER A 238 7.05 5.33 -84.33
N ARG A 239 6.88 6.50 -83.67
CA ARG A 239 6.83 7.86 -84.28
C ARG A 239 6.58 8.96 -83.24
N SER A 240 7.66 9.38 -82.57
CA SER A 240 7.79 10.75 -82.05
C SER A 240 9.27 11.11 -81.99
N THR A 241 9.85 11.37 -83.16
CA THR A 241 11.18 11.99 -83.27
C THR A 241 11.13 13.43 -82.74
N LYS A 242 12.29 13.92 -82.28
CA LYS A 242 12.54 15.30 -81.79
C LYS A 242 12.10 15.63 -80.35
N GLN A 243 12.88 15.17 -79.36
CA GLN A 243 13.76 16.07 -78.59
C GLN A 243 14.80 15.25 -77.81
N PHE A 244 16.04 15.74 -77.74
CA PHE A 244 17.20 14.99 -77.25
C PHE A 244 17.52 15.35 -75.78
N ASN A 245 17.74 14.33 -74.93
CA ASN A 245 18.69 14.45 -73.80
C ASN A 245 19.13 13.05 -73.28
N PRO A 246 20.42 12.65 -73.35
CA PRO A 246 20.80 11.24 -73.28
C PRO A 246 21.47 10.79 -71.97
N ILE A 247 20.73 10.74 -70.84
CA ILE A 247 21.22 10.19 -69.56
C ILE A 247 20.80 8.70 -69.36
N LEU A 248 20.29 8.06 -70.42
CA LEU A 248 19.77 6.67 -70.41
C LEU A 248 20.79 5.56 -70.77
N LYS A 249 22.10 5.82 -70.71
CA LYS A 249 23.12 4.88 -71.25
C LYS A 249 23.72 3.86 -70.26
N ASN A 250 23.58 4.06 -68.94
CA ASN A 250 24.28 3.21 -67.94
C ASN A 250 23.45 2.07 -67.32
N ASN A 251 22.12 2.05 -67.47
CA ASN A 251 21.28 0.98 -66.89
C ASN A 251 21.13 -0.28 -67.78
N PHE A 252 21.65 -0.26 -69.02
CA PHE A 252 21.55 -1.40 -69.94
C PHE A 252 22.69 -2.43 -69.85
N PHE A 253 23.79 -2.14 -69.12
CA PHE A 253 24.97 -3.02 -69.07
C PHE A 253 25.06 -3.95 -67.84
N LYS A 254 24.18 -3.80 -66.84
CA LYS A 254 24.22 -4.64 -65.61
C LYS A 254 23.42 -5.94 -65.69
N MET A 255 22.57 -6.09 -66.72
CA MET A 255 21.63 -7.22 -66.88
C MET A 255 22.20 -8.46 -67.61
N LYS A 256 23.51 -8.54 -67.90
CA LYS A 256 24.11 -9.73 -68.57
C LYS A 256 25.22 -10.46 -67.81
N CYS A 257 25.58 -10.05 -66.58
CA CYS A 257 26.63 -10.72 -65.79
C CYS A 257 26.12 -11.59 -64.63
N ILE A 258 24.84 -11.50 -64.24
CA ILE A 258 24.28 -12.26 -63.12
C ILE A 258 23.74 -13.64 -63.56
N SER A 259 23.38 -13.80 -64.84
CA SER A 259 23.01 -15.09 -65.43
C SER A 259 24.20 -16.07 -65.53
N ALA A 260 25.43 -15.59 -65.72
CA ALA A 260 26.63 -16.43 -65.80
C ALA A 260 27.04 -17.08 -64.46
N ILE A 261 26.72 -16.45 -63.33
CA ILE A 261 27.12 -16.93 -61.98
C ILE A 261 26.16 -18.04 -61.48
N LYS A 262 24.93 -18.12 -62.01
CA LYS A 262 24.01 -19.24 -61.73
C LYS A 262 24.43 -20.56 -62.40
N ILE A 263 25.18 -20.50 -63.51
CA ILE A 263 25.61 -21.70 -64.25
C ILE A 263 26.90 -22.29 -63.61
N PHE A 264 27.79 -21.46 -63.08
CA PHE A 264 29.03 -21.94 -62.43
C PHE A 264 28.82 -22.52 -61.01
N SER A 265 27.70 -22.23 -60.35
CA SER A 265 27.39 -22.77 -59.01
C SER A 265 26.65 -24.11 -59.03
N GLN A 266 26.09 -24.52 -60.17
CA GLN A 266 25.44 -25.83 -60.33
C GLN A 266 26.42 -26.94 -60.77
N GLY A 267 27.53 -26.59 -61.43
CA GLY A 267 28.58 -27.57 -61.81
C GLY A 267 29.37 -28.15 -60.61
N TYR A 268 29.53 -27.39 -59.53
CA TYR A 268 30.35 -27.82 -58.38
C TYR A 268 29.68 -28.94 -57.55
N ASN A 269 28.34 -29.01 -57.53
CA ASN A 269 27.59 -30.03 -56.80
C ASN A 269 27.49 -31.38 -57.53
N TYR A 270 28.00 -31.51 -58.75
CA TYR A 270 27.93 -32.76 -59.52
C TYR A 270 29.16 -33.67 -59.32
N TYR A 271 30.29 -33.14 -58.85
CA TYR A 271 31.56 -33.89 -58.76
C TYR A 271 31.89 -34.49 -57.38
N GLN A 272 31.19 -34.14 -56.30
CA GLN A 272 31.32 -34.83 -55.01
C GLN A 272 30.35 -36.00 -54.82
N LYS A 273 29.45 -36.25 -55.77
CA LYS A 273 28.35 -37.23 -55.62
C LYS A 273 28.55 -38.52 -56.43
N LYS A 274 29.81 -38.97 -56.62
CA LYS A 274 30.10 -40.31 -57.16
C LYS A 274 31.52 -40.84 -56.89
N TYR A 275 31.92 -40.89 -55.62
CA TYR A 275 32.87 -41.93 -55.16
C TYR A 275 32.18 -42.81 -54.10
N VAL A 276 32.01 -44.08 -54.48
CA VAL A 276 31.88 -45.25 -53.60
C VAL A 276 30.75 -45.23 -52.57
N THR A 277 29.53 -45.52 -53.06
CA THR A 277 28.86 -46.73 -52.54
C THR A 277 29.26 -47.89 -53.44
N ASN A 278 30.11 -48.80 -52.96
CA ASN A 278 30.28 -50.10 -53.60
C ASN A 278 30.82 -51.13 -52.60
N VAL A 279 30.11 -52.26 -52.54
CA VAL A 279 30.55 -53.60 -52.10
C VAL A 279 30.91 -53.80 -50.62
N VAL A 280 30.16 -54.72 -50.02
CA VAL A 280 30.27 -55.29 -48.67
C VAL A 280 31.47 -56.23 -48.54
N SER A 281 32.26 -56.18 -47.46
CA SER A 281 32.39 -57.31 -46.50
C SER A 281 33.52 -57.20 -45.45
N LYS A 282 33.20 -57.65 -44.23
CA LYS A 282 34.03 -58.40 -43.27
C LYS A 282 35.43 -57.89 -42.86
N GLY A 283 35.49 -57.27 -41.68
CA GLY A 283 35.92 -58.00 -40.48
C GLY A 283 37.26 -57.65 -39.82
N LYS A 284 37.31 -57.93 -38.49
CA LYS A 284 38.49 -58.00 -37.60
C LYS A 284 39.19 -56.64 -37.28
N ASN A 285 39.71 -56.37 -36.08
CA ASN A 285 39.82 -57.18 -34.85
C ASN A 285 39.90 -56.30 -33.58
N CYS A 286 39.57 -56.88 -32.41
CA CYS A 286 39.95 -56.35 -31.09
C CYS A 286 41.37 -56.82 -30.69
N SER A 287 42.09 -56.08 -29.86
CA SER A 287 43.08 -56.51 -28.82
C SER A 287 43.95 -55.31 -28.38
N VAL A 288 43.99 -54.85 -27.13
CA VAL A 288 44.49 -55.42 -25.85
C VAL A 288 45.97 -55.09 -25.56
N LYS A 289 46.17 -54.31 -24.50
CA LYS A 289 47.36 -54.14 -23.60
C LYS A 289 48.75 -53.82 -24.20
N ASN A 290 49.38 -52.76 -23.67
CA ASN A 290 50.44 -52.94 -22.68
C ASN A 290 50.72 -51.68 -21.83
N ASN A 291 51.27 -51.90 -20.63
CA ASN A 291 51.42 -50.90 -19.56
C ASN A 291 52.76 -50.14 -19.62
N LYS A 292 52.78 -48.93 -19.05
CA LYS A 292 53.82 -48.44 -18.11
C LYS A 292 53.30 -47.21 -17.33
N PHE A 293 53.32 -47.32 -16.00
CA PHE A 293 53.90 -46.41 -14.98
C PHE A 293 54.24 -44.96 -15.41
N ASP A 294 54.02 -43.91 -14.59
CA ASP A 294 54.19 -43.83 -13.12
C ASP A 294 53.23 -42.85 -12.37
N GLN A 295 53.05 -43.11 -11.06
CA GLN A 295 52.97 -42.24 -9.86
C GLN A 295 52.61 -40.72 -9.99
N THR A 296 51.96 -39.98 -9.06
CA THR A 296 51.19 -40.10 -7.79
C THR A 296 50.91 -38.64 -7.30
N ILE A 297 50.18 -38.47 -6.17
CA ILE A 297 50.12 -37.29 -5.26
C ILE A 297 48.95 -36.29 -5.41
N CYS A 298 48.01 -36.38 -4.45
CA CYS A 298 47.20 -35.32 -3.77
C CYS A 298 46.37 -34.30 -4.59
N SER A 299 45.26 -33.69 -4.14
CA SER A 299 44.33 -33.83 -2.99
C SER A 299 43.25 -32.72 -3.12
N SER A 300 42.00 -32.77 -2.65
CA SER A 300 41.17 -33.79 -1.95
C SER A 300 39.67 -33.43 -2.12
N ASN A 301 38.76 -34.21 -1.51
CA ASN A 301 37.39 -33.87 -1.09
C ASN A 301 36.42 -33.26 -2.15
N ASN A 302 35.54 -34.05 -2.76
CA ASN A 302 34.32 -34.66 -2.22
C ASN A 302 33.04 -33.83 -2.49
N ASN A 303 32.35 -34.26 -3.56
CA ASN A 303 30.98 -34.82 -3.55
C ASN A 303 29.81 -34.00 -2.97
N ILE A 304 28.77 -33.84 -3.80
CA ILE A 304 27.49 -34.58 -3.65
C ILE A 304 26.69 -34.55 -4.98
N HIS A 305 25.78 -35.51 -5.14
CA HIS A 305 25.24 -36.03 -6.41
C HIS A 305 24.05 -35.27 -7.04
N CYS A 306 23.87 -35.51 -8.34
CA CYS A 306 22.70 -35.19 -9.16
C CYS A 306 21.52 -36.18 -8.90
N VAL A 307 20.25 -35.73 -8.84
CA VAL A 307 19.21 -35.69 -9.91
C VAL A 307 18.60 -37.03 -10.36
N ASP A 308 17.29 -37.22 -10.15
CA ASP A 308 16.22 -37.47 -11.16
C ASP A 308 14.82 -37.41 -10.45
N LYS A 309 13.66 -36.92 -10.96
CA LYS A 309 12.90 -37.04 -12.24
C LYS A 309 12.33 -38.47 -12.45
N ARG A 310 11.06 -38.75 -12.79
CA ARG A 310 9.83 -38.06 -13.29
C ARG A 310 8.60 -38.61 -12.49
N GLU A 311 7.30 -38.37 -12.73
CA GLU A 311 6.55 -38.18 -13.98
C GLU A 311 5.12 -37.61 -13.80
N GLN A 312 4.65 -36.96 -14.87
CA GLN A 312 3.39 -36.22 -15.10
C GLN A 312 2.17 -37.17 -15.30
N LYS A 313 0.91 -36.75 -15.13
CA LYS A 313 0.08 -36.05 -16.17
C LYS A 313 -1.37 -35.74 -15.69
N HIS A 314 -1.96 -34.64 -16.20
CA HIS A 314 -3.35 -34.38 -16.71
C HIS A 314 -4.62 -35.03 -16.06
N ASN A 315 -5.84 -34.45 -16.03
CA ASN A 315 -6.45 -33.25 -16.64
C ASN A 315 -7.81 -32.83 -15.96
N VAL A 316 -8.04 -31.51 -15.78
CA VAL A 316 -9.16 -30.65 -16.29
C VAL A 316 -10.69 -30.96 -16.06
N SER A 317 -11.42 -29.93 -15.56
CA SER A 317 -12.88 -29.59 -15.71
C SER A 317 -13.97 -30.48 -15.06
N LEU A 318 -15.24 -30.08 -14.83
CA LEU A 318 -15.99 -28.80 -14.63
C LEU A 318 -17.37 -29.15 -13.97
N ILE A 319 -17.95 -28.22 -13.20
CA ILE A 319 -19.38 -27.98 -12.79
C ILE A 319 -20.47 -29.01 -13.22
N GLN A 320 -21.31 -29.51 -12.27
CA GLN A 320 -22.78 -29.29 -12.22
C GLN A 320 -23.58 -30.10 -11.17
N ASP A 321 -24.51 -29.36 -10.59
CA ASP A 321 -25.55 -29.58 -9.55
C ASP A 321 -26.56 -30.76 -9.64
N LEU A 322 -27.10 -31.09 -8.44
CA LEU A 322 -28.49 -31.48 -8.07
C LEU A 322 -29.12 -32.84 -8.49
N ASN A 323 -29.58 -33.61 -7.48
CA ASN A 323 -30.90 -34.28 -7.31
C ASN A 323 -30.86 -35.36 -6.18
N VAL A 324 -31.92 -35.79 -5.46
CA VAL A 324 -33.17 -35.17 -4.93
C VAL A 324 -33.75 -36.06 -3.79
N ILE A 325 -34.10 -35.45 -2.64
CA ILE A 325 -35.14 -35.72 -1.59
C ILE A 325 -35.75 -37.13 -1.34
N ARG A 326 -35.92 -37.48 -0.03
CA ARG A 326 -37.00 -38.23 0.71
C ARG A 326 -36.49 -39.42 1.56
N THR A 327 -36.94 -39.73 2.80
CA THR A 327 -37.99 -39.17 3.70
C THR A 327 -37.77 -39.56 5.18
N ASP A 328 -38.11 -38.63 6.09
CA ASP A 328 -38.70 -38.73 7.45
C ASP A 328 -38.44 -39.90 8.43
N ARG A 329 -38.15 -39.54 9.70
CA ARG A 329 -38.95 -39.90 10.89
C ARG A 329 -38.63 -39.03 12.12
N ASN A 330 -39.62 -38.81 12.99
CA ASN A 330 -39.62 -37.86 14.10
C ASN A 330 -39.07 -38.41 15.43
N ASN A 331 -38.61 -37.47 16.30
CA ASN A 331 -38.50 -37.47 17.77
C ASN A 331 -38.42 -38.80 18.56
N ILE A 332 -37.44 -38.86 19.49
CA ILE A 332 -37.65 -39.10 20.93
C ILE A 332 -36.42 -38.67 21.75
N ASP A 333 -36.74 -38.12 22.93
CA ASP A 333 -35.99 -37.60 24.08
C ASP A 333 -34.50 -37.89 24.38
N GLN A 334 -33.91 -36.86 25.01
CA GLN A 334 -32.99 -36.88 26.16
C GLN A 334 -32.01 -38.07 26.33
N LYS A 335 -30.71 -37.81 26.11
CA LYS A 335 -29.63 -38.21 27.05
C LYS A 335 -28.32 -37.48 26.78
N ILE A 336 -27.70 -36.98 27.85
CA ILE A 336 -26.35 -36.40 27.86
C ILE A 336 -25.33 -37.54 27.81
N PRO A 337 -24.41 -37.60 26.82
CA PRO A 337 -23.27 -38.50 26.87
C PRO A 337 -22.06 -37.81 27.52
N MET A 338 -21.57 -38.37 28.62
CA MET A 338 -20.22 -38.07 29.12
C MET A 338 -19.18 -38.44 28.06
N PHE A 339 -18.49 -37.46 27.47
CA PHE A 339 -17.37 -37.75 26.58
C PHE A 339 -16.06 -37.96 27.36
N VAL A 340 -15.57 -39.19 27.23
CA VAL A 340 -14.35 -39.73 27.83
C VAL A 340 -13.12 -38.87 27.47
N LYS A 341 -12.28 -38.57 28.48
CA LYS A 341 -10.96 -37.94 28.28
C LYS A 341 -10.08 -38.81 27.38
N LYS A 342 -9.81 -38.35 26.15
CA LYS A 342 -8.75 -38.91 25.30
C LYS A 342 -7.47 -38.11 25.54
N ASN A 343 -6.49 -38.72 26.20
CA ASN A 343 -5.20 -38.08 26.50
C ASN A 343 -4.42 -37.81 25.20
N ILE A 344 -4.33 -36.54 24.80
CA ILE A 344 -3.41 -36.08 23.75
C ILE A 344 -2.28 -35.32 24.44
N LYS A 345 -1.13 -35.98 24.63
CA LYS A 345 0.11 -35.33 25.06
C LYS A 345 0.70 -34.56 23.86
N GLN A 346 0.37 -33.29 23.71
CA GLN A 346 1.16 -32.37 22.89
C GLN A 346 2.18 -31.63 23.75
N HIS A 347 3.45 -32.03 23.64
CA HIS A 347 4.56 -31.32 24.24
C HIS A 347 4.77 -29.98 23.50
N VAL A 348 4.37 -28.87 24.13
CA VAL A 348 4.79 -27.53 23.74
C VAL A 348 6.11 -27.24 24.47
N PRO A 349 7.22 -26.90 23.77
CA PRO A 349 8.50 -26.65 24.44
C PRO A 349 8.44 -25.41 25.32
N LEU A 350 8.84 -25.56 26.58
CA LEU A 350 8.86 -24.49 27.58
C LEU A 350 9.99 -23.49 27.29
N LEU A 351 9.61 -22.30 26.80
CA LEU A 351 10.53 -21.17 26.69
C LEU A 351 10.85 -20.63 28.08
N LYS A 352 12.15 -20.63 28.44
CA LYS A 352 12.65 -20.05 29.70
C LYS A 352 12.28 -18.57 29.79
N TYR A 353 11.57 -18.19 30.85
CA TYR A 353 11.26 -16.79 31.13
C TYR A 353 12.54 -16.02 31.46
N LYS A 354 12.85 -14.95 30.71
CA LYS A 354 13.74 -13.89 31.19
C LYS A 354 13.06 -13.16 32.35
N LYS A 355 13.85 -12.76 33.35
CA LYS A 355 13.40 -11.90 34.46
C LYS A 355 12.79 -10.60 33.91
N VAL A 356 11.93 -9.99 34.72
CA VAL A 356 11.51 -8.58 34.61
C VAL A 356 12.76 -7.71 34.34
N PRO A 357 12.70 -6.70 33.44
CA PRO A 357 13.74 -5.68 33.36
C PRO A 357 13.87 -5.02 34.74
N THR A 358 14.96 -5.30 35.44
CA THR A 358 15.10 -5.00 36.87
C THR A 358 15.16 -3.49 37.10
N GLY A 359 14.07 -2.94 37.64
CA GLY A 359 13.91 -1.53 37.98
C GLY A 359 12.92 -1.38 39.14
N HIS A 360 13.43 -1.63 40.34
CA HIS A 360 12.75 -1.59 41.65
C HIS A 360 11.65 -2.66 41.92
N PRO A 361 11.53 -3.13 43.19
CA PRO A 361 10.34 -3.86 43.62
C PRO A 361 9.11 -2.96 43.56
N ILE A 362 7.95 -3.55 43.28
CA ILE A 362 6.66 -2.85 43.38
C ILE A 362 6.53 -2.34 44.83
N PRO A 363 6.37 -1.03 45.08
CA PRO A 363 6.21 -0.53 46.44
C PRO A 363 4.91 -1.13 47.02
N CYS A 364 5.07 -1.91 48.08
CA CYS A 364 3.96 -2.50 48.80
C CYS A 364 3.27 -1.37 49.58
N TYR A 365 2.16 -0.86 49.04
CA TYR A 365 1.38 0.16 49.71
C TYR A 365 0.81 -0.42 51.01
N ASN A 366 1.19 0.17 52.15
CA ASN A 366 0.79 -0.34 53.46
C ASN A 366 -0.66 0.03 53.78
N ASN A 367 -1.33 -0.88 54.49
CA ASN A 367 -2.78 -0.94 54.69
C ASN A 367 -3.37 0.20 55.57
N ARG A 368 -3.30 1.45 55.08
CA ARG A 368 -4.14 2.57 55.53
C ARG A 368 -5.22 2.81 54.49
N ALA A 369 -6.45 3.05 54.92
CA ALA A 369 -7.54 3.43 54.02
C ALA A 369 -7.17 4.72 53.30
N ALA A 370 -6.87 4.61 52.01
CA ALA A 370 -6.42 5.74 51.20
C ALA A 370 -7.51 6.82 51.16
N THR A 371 -7.20 8.00 51.69
CA THR A 371 -8.13 9.13 51.72
C THR A 371 -8.20 9.78 50.34
N PHE A 372 -9.40 10.01 49.82
CA PHE A 372 -9.56 10.73 48.56
C PHE A 372 -9.21 12.23 48.69
N PRO A 373 -8.80 12.90 47.59
CA PRO A 373 -8.55 14.33 47.61
C PRO A 373 -9.84 15.11 47.92
N ASN A 374 -9.72 16.24 48.62
CA ASN A 374 -10.85 17.11 48.90
C ASN A 374 -11.19 17.95 47.65
N ILE A 375 -12.48 18.26 47.45
CA ILE A 375 -12.98 19.03 46.31
C ILE A 375 -12.39 20.45 46.25
N ASP A 376 -12.01 21.01 47.39
CA ASP A 376 -11.40 22.35 47.52
C ASP A 376 -10.05 22.50 46.80
N LEU A 377 -9.45 21.40 46.33
CA LEU A 377 -8.27 21.41 45.46
C LEU A 377 -8.63 21.77 43.99
N LEU A 378 -9.91 21.84 43.65
CA LEU A 378 -10.44 22.19 42.33
C LEU A 378 -11.25 23.49 42.39
N THR A 379 -11.08 24.30 41.37
CA THR A 379 -11.88 25.50 41.11
C THR A 379 -13.30 25.08 40.75
N THR A 380 -14.26 25.73 41.39
CA THR A 380 -15.68 25.65 41.07
C THR A 380 -16.13 26.98 40.48
N SER A 381 -17.18 26.97 39.66
CA SER A 381 -17.74 28.19 39.09
C SER A 381 -18.29 29.11 40.19
N SER A 382 -17.92 30.40 40.13
CA SER A 382 -18.60 31.42 40.94
C SER A 382 -20.08 31.45 40.57
N SER A 383 -20.95 31.66 41.57
CA SER A 383 -22.41 31.47 41.46
C SER A 383 -23.14 32.58 40.68
N GLU A 384 -22.47 33.21 39.71
CA GLU A 384 -23.05 34.19 38.80
C GLU A 384 -23.99 33.49 37.81
N LYS A 385 -25.25 33.33 38.23
CA LYS A 385 -26.38 32.96 37.38
C LYS A 385 -26.63 34.06 36.34
N THR A 386 -25.83 34.10 35.29
CA THR A 386 -26.07 34.97 34.13
C THR A 386 -27.44 34.62 33.54
N THR A 387 -28.37 35.56 33.66
CA THR A 387 -29.75 35.45 33.20
C THR A 387 -29.79 35.32 31.68
N ILE A 388 -30.45 34.29 31.19
CA ILE A 388 -30.61 34.07 29.75
C ILE A 388 -31.66 35.06 29.23
N ASP A 389 -31.26 35.99 28.35
CA ASP A 389 -32.21 36.91 27.73
C ASP A 389 -33.00 36.21 26.61
N PHE A 390 -34.19 35.73 26.98
CA PHE A 390 -35.14 35.13 26.04
C PHE A 390 -35.60 36.11 24.93
N LEU A 391 -35.54 37.44 25.16
CA LEU A 391 -35.88 38.43 24.14
C LEU A 391 -34.80 38.48 23.04
N GLU A 392 -33.53 38.44 23.41
CA GLU A 392 -32.42 38.34 22.46
C GLU A 392 -32.49 37.03 21.65
N LEU A 393 -32.71 35.89 22.32
CA LEU A 393 -32.86 34.60 21.64
C LEU A 393 -34.03 34.61 20.63
N LYS A 394 -35.14 35.27 20.96
CA LYS A 394 -36.28 35.42 20.03
C LYS A 394 -35.93 36.30 18.82
N LYS A 395 -35.17 37.39 19.00
CA LYS A 395 -34.66 38.20 17.87
C LYS A 395 -33.75 37.38 16.96
N ILE A 396 -32.87 36.55 17.54
CA ILE A 396 -31.99 35.65 16.78
C ILE A 396 -32.82 34.61 16.01
N SER A 397 -33.88 34.05 16.60
CA SER A 397 -34.76 33.09 15.91
C SER A 397 -35.45 33.69 14.68
N GLN A 398 -36.03 34.90 14.80
CA GLN A 398 -36.67 35.60 13.68
C GLN A 398 -35.66 35.99 12.59
N PHE A 399 -34.46 36.41 12.99
CA PHE A 399 -33.38 36.68 12.04
C PHE A 399 -32.97 35.42 11.28
N LEU A 400 -32.80 34.29 11.97
CA LEU A 400 -32.47 32.99 11.38
C LEU A 400 -33.53 32.54 10.36
N GLU A 401 -34.82 32.65 10.69
CA GLU A 401 -35.92 32.36 9.76
C GLU A 401 -35.84 33.23 8.50
N SER A 402 -35.67 34.54 8.65
CA SER A 402 -35.53 35.47 7.50
C SER A 402 -34.32 35.11 6.61
N LYS A 403 -33.21 34.68 7.21
CA LYS A 403 -32.00 34.30 6.47
C LYS A 403 -32.09 32.93 5.80
N LEU A 404 -32.81 31.98 6.38
CA LEU A 404 -33.11 30.73 5.67
C LEU A 404 -34.05 30.98 4.47
N LEU A 405 -35.03 31.88 4.60
CA LEU A 405 -35.90 32.29 3.50
C LEU A 405 -35.13 32.94 2.33
N GLU A 406 -34.12 33.78 2.60
CA GLU A 406 -33.22 34.34 1.57
C GLU A 406 -32.50 33.24 0.76
N TYR A 407 -32.16 32.10 1.36
CA TYR A 407 -31.58 30.94 0.67
C TYR A 407 -32.61 29.97 0.06
N HIS A 408 -33.89 30.39 -0.02
CA HIS A 408 -35.03 29.57 -0.43
C HIS A 408 -35.19 28.30 0.42
N ILE A 409 -35.01 28.40 1.73
CA ILE A 409 -35.24 27.36 2.74
C ILE A 409 -36.35 27.85 3.68
N VAL A 410 -37.57 27.37 3.47
CA VAL A 410 -38.73 27.70 4.30
C VAL A 410 -38.71 26.84 5.56
N ALA A 411 -38.33 27.43 6.69
CA ALA A 411 -38.20 26.76 7.98
C ALA A 411 -38.55 27.71 9.14
N ASN A 412 -39.16 27.17 10.19
CA ASN A 412 -39.54 27.91 11.39
C ASN A 412 -38.82 27.35 12.62
N VAL A 413 -38.49 28.18 13.60
CA VAL A 413 -37.88 27.75 14.87
C VAL A 413 -38.99 27.23 15.80
N ALA A 414 -39.01 25.93 16.05
CA ALA A 414 -39.98 25.28 16.92
C ALA A 414 -39.62 25.39 18.41
N ASN A 415 -38.33 25.35 18.73
CA ASN A 415 -37.83 25.32 20.11
C ASN A 415 -36.40 25.90 20.19
N ILE A 416 -36.01 26.38 21.38
CA ILE A 416 -34.69 26.97 21.64
C ILE A 416 -34.16 26.37 22.94
N VAL A 417 -33.03 25.67 22.87
CA VAL A 417 -32.34 25.05 24.01
C VAL A 417 -31.04 25.82 24.27
N PRO A 418 -31.01 26.78 25.21
CA PRO A 418 -29.81 27.52 25.58
C PRO A 418 -28.89 26.67 26.47
N GLY A 419 -27.59 26.67 26.15
CA GLY A 419 -26.54 25.95 26.87
C GLY A 419 -25.43 26.85 27.39
N PRO A 420 -24.37 26.28 28.00
CA PRO A 420 -23.25 27.06 28.55
C PRO A 420 -22.33 27.66 27.47
N VAL A 421 -22.15 26.96 26.33
CA VAL A 421 -21.21 27.36 25.26
C VAL A 421 -21.94 27.66 23.94
N ILE A 422 -23.02 26.93 23.65
CA ILE A 422 -23.86 27.10 22.47
C ILE A 422 -25.33 27.26 22.87
N THR A 423 -26.15 27.70 21.92
CA THR A 423 -27.61 27.57 21.94
C THR A 423 -28.04 26.76 20.72
N ARG A 424 -28.92 25.76 20.93
CA ARG A 424 -29.51 24.98 19.84
C ARG A 424 -30.88 25.56 19.48
N PHE A 425 -31.07 25.87 18.21
CA PHE A 425 -32.36 26.23 17.62
C PHE A 425 -32.90 25.00 16.88
N GLU A 426 -34.09 24.54 17.23
CA GLU A 426 -34.70 23.35 16.61
C GLU A 426 -35.62 23.81 15.48
N LEU A 427 -35.26 23.45 14.24
CA LEU A 427 -35.90 23.92 13.02
C LEU A 427 -36.92 22.90 12.51
N ASN A 428 -38.16 23.36 12.33
CA ASN A 428 -39.18 22.65 11.57
C ASN A 428 -39.07 23.03 10.10
N LEU A 429 -38.70 22.08 9.24
CA LEU A 429 -38.50 22.31 7.81
C LEU A 429 -39.80 22.07 7.03
N SER A 430 -40.07 22.90 6.03
CA SER A 430 -41.21 22.67 5.14
C SER A 430 -41.05 21.38 4.32
N PRO A 431 -42.16 20.69 3.96
CA PRO A 431 -42.11 19.43 3.21
C PRO A 431 -41.25 19.50 1.94
N GLY A 432 -40.43 18.47 1.72
CA GLY A 432 -39.52 18.37 0.58
C GLY A 432 -38.13 18.99 0.78
N ILE A 433 -37.92 19.82 1.80
CA ILE A 433 -36.59 20.38 2.12
C ILE A 433 -35.74 19.32 2.85
N LYS A 434 -34.54 19.06 2.34
CA LYS A 434 -33.57 18.11 2.94
C LYS A 434 -32.60 18.86 3.87
N SER A 435 -32.30 18.27 5.04
CA SER A 435 -31.34 18.83 6.01
C SER A 435 -29.96 19.10 5.41
N SER A 436 -29.51 18.24 4.49
CA SER A 436 -28.23 18.39 3.78
C SER A 436 -28.06 19.72 3.04
N ARG A 437 -29.15 20.39 2.65
CA ARG A 437 -29.11 21.73 2.06
C ARG A 437 -28.64 22.78 3.08
N ILE A 438 -29.07 22.66 4.33
CA ILE A 438 -28.65 23.51 5.46
C ILE A 438 -27.21 23.16 5.85
N SER A 439 -26.88 21.86 5.93
CA SER A 439 -25.52 21.38 6.22
C SER A 439 -24.47 21.90 5.23
N ASN A 440 -24.84 22.09 3.96
CA ASN A 440 -23.99 22.72 2.94
C ASN A 440 -23.84 24.24 3.12
N LEU A 441 -24.87 24.93 3.62
CA LEU A 441 -24.85 26.38 3.88
C LEU A 441 -24.24 26.77 5.23
N SER A 442 -23.84 25.81 6.07
CA SER A 442 -23.29 26.01 7.42
C SER A 442 -22.23 27.13 7.53
N ARG A 443 -21.34 27.26 6.54
CA ARG A 443 -20.31 28.31 6.49
C ARG A 443 -20.87 29.70 6.18
N ASP A 444 -21.85 29.79 5.28
CA ASP A 444 -22.51 31.06 4.94
C ASP A 444 -23.42 31.52 6.07
N LEU A 445 -24.15 30.60 6.71
CA LEU A 445 -24.91 30.88 7.92
C LEU A 445 -24.02 31.39 9.05
N ALA A 446 -22.86 30.76 9.29
CA ALA A 446 -21.90 31.24 10.29
C ALA A 446 -21.44 32.68 10.03
N ARG A 447 -21.12 33.01 8.77
CA ARG A 447 -20.74 34.34 8.32
C ARG A 447 -21.86 35.38 8.51
N VAL A 448 -23.10 35.03 8.16
CA VAL A 448 -24.27 35.93 8.31
C VAL A 448 -24.65 36.14 9.78
N LEU A 449 -24.42 35.13 10.63
CA LEU A 449 -24.67 35.19 12.08
C LEU A 449 -23.52 35.81 12.89
N TYR A 450 -22.42 36.24 12.25
CA TYR A 450 -21.20 36.74 12.89
C TYR A 450 -20.58 35.75 13.91
N THR A 451 -20.57 34.45 13.56
CA THR A 451 -20.05 33.37 14.41
C THR A 451 -18.92 32.60 13.74
N ASN A 452 -18.01 32.02 14.54
CA ASN A 452 -16.86 31.26 14.02
C ASN A 452 -17.28 30.03 13.20
N SER A 453 -18.29 29.31 13.68
CA SER A 453 -18.86 28.12 13.04
C SER A 453 -20.30 27.93 13.50
N VAL A 454 -21.08 27.25 12.67
CA VAL A 454 -22.43 26.78 12.99
C VAL A 454 -22.47 25.29 12.68
N LYS A 455 -22.94 24.49 13.64
CA LYS A 455 -23.06 23.04 13.48
C LYS A 455 -24.51 22.67 13.22
N VAL A 456 -24.75 21.94 12.12
CA VAL A 456 -26.06 21.37 11.80
C VAL A 456 -26.14 19.97 12.39
N VAL A 457 -27.24 19.65 13.05
CA VAL A 457 -27.57 18.34 13.60
C VAL A 457 -28.74 17.79 12.78
N ASP A 458 -28.44 16.89 11.85
CA ASP A 458 -29.42 16.36 10.88
C ASP A 458 -30.59 15.62 11.55
N VAL A 459 -30.37 14.99 12.71
CA VAL A 459 -31.37 14.23 13.46
C VAL A 459 -31.23 14.51 14.96
N ILE A 460 -32.30 14.98 15.59
CA ILE A 460 -32.40 15.09 17.06
C ILE A 460 -33.21 13.88 17.58
N PRO A 461 -32.67 13.07 18.50
CA PRO A 461 -33.42 11.95 19.08
C PRO A 461 -34.73 12.41 19.72
N GLY A 462 -35.85 11.80 19.32
CA GLY A 462 -37.17 12.06 19.89
C GLY A 462 -37.96 13.23 19.28
N THR A 463 -37.40 14.00 18.33
CA THR A 463 -38.12 15.09 17.65
C THR A 463 -37.96 15.02 16.12
N PRO A 464 -38.89 15.58 15.33
CA PRO A 464 -38.77 15.64 13.87
C PRO A 464 -37.92 16.84 13.37
N TYR A 465 -37.26 17.56 14.28
CA TYR A 465 -36.60 18.83 13.97
C TYR A 465 -35.12 18.68 13.62
N VAL A 466 -34.61 19.60 12.81
CA VAL A 466 -33.18 19.74 12.49
C VAL A 466 -32.56 20.76 13.44
N GLY A 467 -31.46 20.39 14.12
CA GLY A 467 -30.82 21.28 15.08
C GLY A 467 -29.81 22.22 14.42
N LEU A 468 -29.88 23.51 14.74
CA LEU A 468 -28.83 24.49 14.44
C LEU A 468 -28.14 24.90 15.74
N GLU A 469 -26.90 24.45 15.94
CA GLU A 469 -26.08 24.76 17.11
C GLU A 469 -25.22 26.00 16.83
N ILE A 470 -25.56 27.12 17.48
CA ILE A 470 -24.94 28.44 17.31
C ILE A 470 -24.13 28.77 18.57
N PRO A 471 -22.89 29.29 18.45
CA PRO A 471 -22.09 29.72 19.60
C PRO A 471 -22.73 30.88 20.36
N ASN A 472 -22.69 30.83 21.69
CA ASN A 472 -23.09 31.97 22.53
C ASN A 472 -22.04 33.09 22.41
N LYS A 473 -22.50 34.35 22.50
CA LYS A 473 -21.61 35.54 22.56
C LYS A 473 -20.65 35.49 23.74
N GLN A 474 -21.16 35.07 24.90
CA GLN A 474 -20.38 34.78 26.10
C GLN A 474 -20.45 33.27 26.35
N ARG A 475 -19.31 32.60 26.22
CA ARG A 475 -19.18 31.16 26.48
C ARG A 475 -18.76 30.96 27.94
N ARG A 476 -19.44 30.08 28.68
CA ARG A 476 -19.08 29.77 30.07
C ARG A 476 -18.10 28.60 30.11
N THR A 477 -17.01 28.77 30.86
CA THR A 477 -16.07 27.68 31.18
C THR A 477 -16.78 26.60 32.00
N VAL A 478 -16.60 25.34 31.63
CA VAL A 478 -17.11 24.18 32.38
C VAL A 478 -15.99 23.68 33.29
N TYR A 479 -15.99 24.04 34.57
CA TYR A 479 -14.95 23.59 35.51
C TYR A 479 -15.13 22.13 35.90
N LEU A 480 -14.03 21.39 36.07
CA LEU A 480 -14.07 20.00 36.54
C LEU A 480 -14.63 19.88 37.97
N GLY A 481 -14.32 20.86 38.83
CA GLY A 481 -14.82 20.92 40.21
C GLY A 481 -16.35 20.89 40.29
N ASP A 482 -17.05 21.59 39.40
CA ASP A 482 -18.52 21.58 39.33
C ASP A 482 -19.10 20.16 39.16
N ILE A 483 -18.42 19.32 38.39
CA ILE A 483 -18.92 18.00 37.99
C ILE A 483 -18.50 16.94 39.02
N ILE A 484 -17.27 16.97 39.51
CA ILE A 484 -16.82 16.08 40.60
C ILE A 484 -17.57 16.39 41.90
N GLY A 485 -17.92 17.65 42.14
CA GLY A 485 -18.78 18.07 43.25
C GLY A 485 -20.24 17.64 43.13
N SER A 486 -20.71 17.24 41.95
CA SER A 486 -22.11 16.89 41.70
C SER A 486 -22.53 15.54 42.27
N ASP A 487 -23.80 15.43 42.65
CA ASP A 487 -24.36 14.17 43.16
C ASP A 487 -24.34 13.05 42.13
N GLN A 488 -24.41 13.37 40.83
CA GLN A 488 -24.27 12.38 39.76
C GLN A 488 -22.89 11.68 39.81
N PHE A 489 -21.81 12.44 40.00
CA PHE A 489 -20.46 11.85 40.10
C PHE A 489 -20.27 11.08 41.42
N ARG A 490 -20.82 11.60 42.52
CA ARG A 490 -20.74 10.95 43.84
C ARG A 490 -21.46 9.60 43.84
N ASN A 491 -22.67 9.53 43.31
CA ASN A 491 -23.54 8.35 43.34
C ASN A 491 -23.17 7.23 42.35
N ILE A 492 -22.26 7.48 41.40
CA ILE A 492 -21.75 6.43 40.51
C ILE A 492 -20.83 5.49 41.29
N ASN A 493 -21.10 4.18 41.26
CA ASN A 493 -20.37 3.17 42.05
C ASN A 493 -19.21 2.47 41.28
N THR A 494 -18.82 2.93 40.09
CA THR A 494 -17.66 2.37 39.36
C THR A 494 -16.37 3.14 39.72
N PRO A 495 -15.23 2.45 39.99
CA PRO A 495 -13.93 3.11 40.12
C PRO A 495 -13.39 3.62 38.77
N LEU A 496 -14.05 3.27 37.66
CA LEU A 496 -13.69 3.64 36.30
C LEU A 496 -14.56 4.77 35.71
N ALA A 497 -15.14 5.61 36.59
CA ALA A 497 -15.89 6.80 36.19
C ALA A 497 -14.97 7.88 35.59
N LEU A 498 -15.27 8.33 34.38
CA LEU A 498 -14.59 9.44 33.72
C LEU A 498 -15.57 10.60 33.51
N VAL A 499 -15.25 11.78 34.02
CA VAL A 499 -15.94 13.01 33.64
C VAL A 499 -15.50 13.40 32.23
N LEU A 500 -16.46 13.67 31.35
CA LEU A 500 -16.17 14.30 30.05
C LEU A 500 -16.34 15.82 30.13
N GLY A 501 -17.41 16.29 30.77
CA GLY A 501 -17.78 17.71 30.75
C GLY A 501 -19.27 17.89 31.01
N LYS A 502 -19.86 18.95 30.43
CA LYS A 502 -21.31 19.16 30.40
C LYS A 502 -21.83 19.01 28.97
N ASP A 503 -23.06 18.54 28.81
CA ASP A 503 -23.73 18.46 27.51
C ASP A 503 -24.16 19.86 27.01
N ILE A 504 -24.82 19.89 25.85
CA ILE A 504 -25.33 21.13 25.24
C ILE A 504 -26.42 21.84 26.05
N SER A 505 -27.03 21.19 27.04
CA SER A 505 -28.00 21.78 27.97
C SER A 505 -27.39 22.17 29.33
N GLY A 506 -26.10 21.87 29.53
CA GLY A 506 -25.37 22.12 30.77
C GLY A 506 -25.44 20.98 31.80
N GLN A 507 -26.02 19.82 31.46
CA GLN A 507 -26.06 18.66 32.35
C GLN A 507 -24.70 17.95 32.39
N PRO A 508 -24.22 17.46 33.55
CA PRO A 508 -22.95 16.75 33.62
C PRO A 508 -23.00 15.45 32.82
N LEU A 509 -21.96 15.18 32.03
CA LEU A 509 -21.80 13.93 31.29
C LEU A 509 -20.60 13.14 31.83
N ILE A 510 -20.92 11.99 32.40
CA ILE A 510 -19.98 11.07 33.04
C ILE A 510 -20.14 9.70 32.37
N ILE A 511 -19.01 9.06 32.05
CA ILE A 511 -18.97 7.76 31.39
C ILE A 511 -18.24 6.73 32.25
N ASP A 512 -18.46 5.43 32.01
CA ASP A 512 -17.79 4.34 32.72
C ASP A 512 -16.90 3.53 31.77
N LEU A 513 -15.58 3.58 31.96
CA LEU A 513 -14.60 2.87 31.11
C LEU A 513 -14.75 1.33 31.19
N LYS A 514 -15.40 0.79 32.23
CA LYS A 514 -15.79 -0.64 32.31
C LYS A 514 -16.82 -1.00 31.23
N SER A 515 -17.75 -0.09 30.96
CA SER A 515 -18.76 -0.23 29.90
C SER A 515 -18.19 0.06 28.50
N LEU A 516 -17.20 0.96 28.44
CA LEU A 516 -16.49 1.44 27.26
C LEU A 516 -15.08 0.83 27.21
N PRO A 517 -14.92 -0.48 26.89
CA PRO A 517 -13.72 -1.24 27.22
C PRO A 517 -12.40 -0.58 26.82
N HIS A 518 -12.40 0.07 25.66
CA HIS A 518 -11.31 0.90 25.15
C HIS A 518 -11.89 2.19 24.59
N LEU A 519 -11.11 3.27 24.65
CA LEU A 519 -11.50 4.62 24.23
C LEU A 519 -10.46 5.19 23.26
N LEU A 520 -10.93 5.72 22.13
CA LEU A 520 -10.11 6.48 21.18
C LEU A 520 -10.39 7.97 21.37
N VAL A 521 -9.36 8.79 21.56
CA VAL A 521 -9.44 10.25 21.71
C VAL A 521 -8.62 10.89 20.59
N ALA A 522 -9.16 11.87 19.89
CA ALA A 522 -8.41 12.58 18.86
C ALA A 522 -8.84 14.04 18.71
N GLY A 523 -7.93 14.88 18.24
CA GLY A 523 -8.18 16.31 17.98
C GLY A 523 -6.88 17.06 17.75
N THR A 524 -6.93 18.18 17.04
CA THR A 524 -5.73 18.96 16.69
C THR A 524 -5.07 19.62 17.92
N THR A 525 -3.88 20.17 17.76
CA THR A 525 -3.26 21.04 18.78
C THR A 525 -4.18 22.20 19.13
N GLY A 526 -4.26 22.56 20.42
CA GLY A 526 -5.18 23.60 20.92
C GLY A 526 -6.67 23.22 20.99
N SER A 527 -7.05 22.02 20.53
CA SER A 527 -8.45 21.55 20.55
C SER A 527 -9.03 21.32 21.95
N GLY A 528 -8.17 21.12 22.96
CA GLY A 528 -8.53 20.70 24.32
C GLY A 528 -8.24 19.23 24.63
N LYS A 529 -7.70 18.44 23.67
CA LYS A 529 -7.35 17.00 23.84
C LYS A 529 -6.67 16.69 25.18
N SER A 530 -5.57 17.37 25.49
CA SER A 530 -4.74 17.08 26.66
C SER A 530 -5.45 17.44 27.98
N VAL A 531 -6.16 18.58 28.02
CA VAL A 531 -7.00 18.98 29.16
C VAL A 531 -8.11 17.96 29.41
N GLY A 532 -8.75 17.44 28.34
CA GLY A 532 -9.74 16.38 28.44
C GLY A 532 -9.18 15.06 28.97
N ILE A 533 -7.97 14.66 28.56
CA ILE A 533 -7.29 13.48 29.11
C ILE A 533 -6.96 13.69 30.60
N ASN A 534 -6.51 14.89 30.98
CA ASN A 534 -6.25 15.25 32.37
C ASN A 534 -7.53 15.21 33.21
N ALA A 535 -8.66 15.72 32.70
CA ALA A 535 -9.96 15.59 33.35
C ALA A 535 -10.36 14.12 33.57
N MET A 536 -10.13 13.24 32.59
CA MET A 536 -10.35 11.79 32.73
C MET A 536 -9.45 11.15 33.80
N ILE A 537 -8.15 11.47 33.82
CA ILE A 537 -7.20 10.93 34.82
C ILE A 537 -7.57 11.40 36.23
N ILE A 538 -7.87 12.69 36.38
CA ILE A 538 -8.26 13.28 37.66
C ILE A 538 -9.60 12.70 38.14
N SER A 539 -10.55 12.42 37.25
CA SER A 539 -11.79 11.70 37.61
C SER A 539 -11.51 10.36 38.28
N LEU A 540 -10.57 9.58 37.75
CA LEU A 540 -10.15 8.31 38.34
C LEU A 540 -9.44 8.51 39.69
N LEU A 541 -8.59 9.54 39.82
CA LEU A 541 -7.89 9.88 41.07
C LEU A 541 -8.83 10.41 42.18
N TYR A 542 -10.04 10.86 41.85
CA TYR A 542 -11.11 11.18 42.80
C TYR A 542 -12.05 10.01 43.10
N LYS A 543 -11.90 8.86 42.43
CA LYS A 543 -12.85 7.74 42.49
C LYS A 543 -12.24 6.39 42.85
N ALA A 544 -10.94 6.19 42.61
CA ALA A 544 -10.28 4.91 42.78
C ALA A 544 -8.98 5.00 43.58
N THR A 545 -8.80 4.03 44.46
CA THR A 545 -7.55 3.78 45.19
C THR A 545 -6.53 3.01 44.34
N PRO A 546 -5.23 2.98 44.73
CA PRO A 546 -4.20 2.17 44.04
C PRO A 546 -4.45 0.65 44.07
N GLU A 547 -5.34 0.15 44.91
CA GLU A 547 -5.78 -1.26 44.93
C GLU A 547 -6.89 -1.56 43.91
N GLU A 548 -7.63 -0.52 43.49
CA GLU A 548 -8.76 -0.63 42.57
C GLU A 548 -8.34 -0.31 41.14
N VAL A 549 -7.52 0.73 40.94
CA VAL A 549 -7.06 1.18 39.61
C VAL A 549 -5.56 1.42 39.62
N ARG A 550 -4.90 0.92 38.58
CA ARG A 550 -3.47 1.06 38.31
C ARG A 550 -3.23 1.61 36.91
N PHE A 551 -2.24 2.49 36.78
CA PHE A 551 -1.92 3.18 35.53
C PHE A 551 -0.64 2.67 34.87
N ILE A 552 -0.68 2.64 33.54
CA ILE A 552 0.48 2.62 32.67
C ILE A 552 0.35 3.84 31.76
N MET A 553 1.26 4.80 31.91
CA MET A 553 1.25 6.04 31.14
C MET A 553 2.41 6.02 30.12
N ILE A 554 2.08 6.28 28.87
CA ILE A 554 3.01 6.33 27.74
C ILE A 554 2.94 7.74 27.14
N ASP A 555 4.05 8.47 27.26
CA ASP A 555 4.20 9.85 26.77
C ASP A 555 5.52 9.95 25.98
N PRO A 556 5.48 9.77 24.65
CA PRO A 556 6.67 9.84 23.82
C PRO A 556 7.22 11.29 23.67
N LYS A 557 6.46 12.31 24.12
CA LYS A 557 6.85 13.73 24.02
C LYS A 557 7.34 14.31 25.35
N ILE A 558 7.06 13.64 26.48
CA ILE A 558 7.44 14.03 27.86
C ILE A 558 6.70 15.30 28.35
N LEU A 559 5.75 15.83 27.58
CA LEU A 559 5.12 17.13 27.82
C LEU A 559 3.85 17.06 28.69
N GLU A 560 3.06 15.99 28.56
CA GLU A 560 1.64 16.02 28.96
C GLU A 560 1.38 15.16 30.19
N LEU A 561 1.91 13.93 30.23
CA LEU A 561 1.66 13.01 31.35
C LEU A 561 2.76 13.07 32.42
N SER A 562 3.92 13.68 32.13
CA SER A 562 5.08 13.76 33.03
C SER A 562 4.75 14.32 34.43
N ILE A 563 3.75 15.19 34.52
CA ILE A 563 3.18 15.73 35.76
C ILE A 563 2.74 14.65 36.77
N TYR A 564 2.24 13.50 36.30
CA TYR A 564 1.76 12.40 37.15
C TYR A 564 2.88 11.51 37.70
N SER A 565 4.15 11.74 37.33
CA SER A 565 5.28 10.92 37.78
C SER A 565 5.34 10.82 39.30
N GLY A 566 5.27 9.60 39.84
CA GLY A 566 5.37 9.32 41.28
C GLY A 566 4.04 9.14 42.04
N ILE A 567 2.87 9.16 41.39
CA ILE A 567 1.61 8.75 42.05
C ILE A 567 1.60 7.23 42.36
N PRO A 568 0.98 6.78 43.48
CA PRO A 568 0.95 5.35 43.87
C PRO A 568 0.25 4.44 42.86
N HIS A 569 -0.67 4.99 42.07
CA HIS A 569 -1.41 4.24 41.06
C HIS A 569 -0.52 3.77 39.89
N LEU A 570 0.64 4.37 39.65
CA LEU A 570 1.53 3.94 38.56
C LEU A 570 2.10 2.53 38.82
N LEU A 571 2.12 1.67 37.80
CA LEU A 571 2.81 0.37 37.82
C LEU A 571 4.30 0.49 37.47
N LYS A 572 4.66 1.52 36.71
CA LYS A 572 6.02 1.85 36.30
C LYS A 572 6.12 3.37 36.15
N GLN A 573 7.35 3.91 36.19
CA GLN A 573 7.60 5.27 35.71
C GLN A 573 7.07 5.47 34.27
N ILE A 574 6.77 6.72 33.94
CA ILE A 574 6.14 7.09 32.66
C ILE A 574 7.07 6.73 31.51
N ILE A 575 6.52 6.03 30.53
CA ILE A 575 7.31 5.41 29.45
C ILE A 575 7.45 6.41 28.30
N THR A 576 8.69 6.75 27.98
CA THR A 576 9.04 7.70 26.92
C THR A 576 9.68 7.00 25.71
N ASN A 577 10.41 5.91 25.92
CA ASN A 577 11.09 5.16 24.87
C ASN A 577 10.15 4.15 24.17
N THR A 578 10.06 4.23 22.84
CA THR A 578 9.21 3.37 22.00
C THR A 578 9.56 1.87 22.08
N GLN A 579 10.83 1.51 22.35
CA GLN A 579 11.23 0.12 22.57
C GLN A 579 10.66 -0.44 23.87
N GLU A 580 10.64 0.38 24.93
CA GLU A 580 10.10 0.02 26.24
C GLU A 580 8.56 -0.12 26.19
N VAL A 581 7.88 0.71 25.38
CA VAL A 581 6.44 0.57 25.11
C VAL A 581 6.10 -0.84 24.61
N TYR A 582 6.89 -1.40 23.69
CA TYR A 582 6.67 -2.77 23.21
C TYR A 582 6.77 -3.80 24.34
N GLU A 583 7.78 -3.70 25.21
CA GLU A 583 7.94 -4.62 26.35
C GLU A 583 6.76 -4.51 27.34
N VAL A 584 6.30 -3.31 27.63
CA VAL A 584 5.19 -3.06 28.56
C VAL A 584 3.86 -3.52 27.99
N LEU A 585 3.57 -3.26 26.70
CA LEU A 585 2.37 -3.79 26.05
C LEU A 585 2.42 -5.33 25.96
N GLN A 586 3.59 -5.93 25.75
CA GLN A 586 3.77 -7.38 25.79
C GLN A 586 3.53 -7.94 27.21
N TRP A 587 3.95 -7.23 28.25
CA TRP A 587 3.63 -7.56 29.64
C TRP A 587 2.11 -7.48 29.90
N CYS A 588 1.43 -6.45 29.40
CA CYS A 588 -0.02 -6.31 29.55
C CYS A 588 -0.79 -7.48 28.91
N VAL A 589 -0.34 -7.98 27.76
CA VAL A 589 -0.93 -9.18 27.12
C VAL A 589 -0.69 -10.44 27.97
N LYS A 590 0.50 -10.59 28.57
CA LYS A 590 0.80 -11.72 29.48
C LYS A 590 -0.03 -11.65 30.77
N GLU A 591 -0.21 -10.46 31.33
CA GLU A 591 -1.04 -10.23 32.52
C GLU A 591 -2.52 -10.50 32.22
N MET A 592 -3.03 -10.05 31.08
CA MET A 592 -4.37 -10.41 30.59
C MET A 592 -4.54 -11.94 30.54
N GLU A 593 -3.59 -12.67 29.97
CA GLU A 593 -3.64 -14.14 29.91
C GLU A 593 -3.52 -14.81 31.29
N ARG A 594 -2.73 -14.25 32.22
CA ARG A 594 -2.66 -14.71 33.60
C ARG A 594 -4.01 -14.56 34.31
N ARG A 595 -4.66 -13.40 34.16
CA ARG A 595 -6.00 -13.12 34.70
C ARG A 595 -7.04 -14.07 34.12
N TYR A 596 -7.02 -14.33 32.80
CA TYR A 596 -7.92 -15.31 32.19
C TYR A 596 -7.74 -16.73 32.75
N LYS A 597 -6.50 -17.17 33.01
CA LYS A 597 -6.25 -18.47 33.65
C LYS A 597 -6.81 -18.54 35.07
N LEU A 598 -6.61 -17.48 35.88
CA LEU A 598 -7.18 -17.40 37.23
C LEU A 598 -8.72 -17.39 37.22
N MET A 599 -9.33 -16.59 36.34
CA MET A 599 -10.79 -16.56 36.18
C MET A 599 -11.34 -17.92 35.75
N ALA A 600 -10.68 -18.61 34.80
CA ALA A 600 -11.06 -19.95 34.38
C ALA A 600 -10.94 -20.99 35.50
N MET A 601 -9.87 -20.95 36.31
CA MET A 601 -9.68 -21.83 37.48
C MET A 601 -10.81 -21.65 38.51
N LEU A 602 -11.25 -20.41 38.74
CA LEU A 602 -12.34 -20.10 39.67
C LEU A 602 -13.73 -20.17 39.05
N SER A 603 -13.85 -20.57 37.77
CA SER A 603 -15.13 -20.58 37.00
C SER A 603 -15.84 -19.22 36.96
N VAL A 604 -15.06 -18.15 36.92
CA VAL A 604 -15.50 -16.75 36.94
C VAL A 604 -15.41 -16.13 35.52
N ARG A 605 -16.31 -15.18 35.21
CA ARG A 605 -16.41 -14.54 33.88
C ARG A 605 -15.63 -13.23 33.71
N ASN A 606 -15.36 -12.48 34.78
CA ASN A 606 -14.74 -11.16 34.72
C ASN A 606 -13.98 -10.81 36.03
N LEU A 607 -13.22 -9.70 36.01
CA LEU A 607 -12.43 -9.22 37.15
C LEU A 607 -13.29 -8.87 38.40
N GLU A 608 -14.49 -8.35 38.20
CA GLU A 608 -15.39 -7.92 39.28
C GLU A 608 -15.93 -9.12 40.08
N ASN A 609 -16.40 -10.16 39.38
CA ASN A 609 -16.80 -11.42 39.97
C ASN A 609 -15.60 -12.12 40.63
N TYR A 610 -14.38 -11.95 40.10
CA TYR A 610 -13.16 -12.48 40.72
C TYR A 610 -12.89 -11.78 42.06
N ASN A 611 -12.86 -10.44 42.07
CA ASN A 611 -12.64 -9.65 43.29
C ASN A 611 -13.78 -9.88 44.32
N SER A 612 -15.01 -10.07 43.86
CA SER A 612 -16.16 -10.42 44.70
C SER A 612 -15.98 -11.78 45.36
N TYR A 613 -15.57 -12.80 44.59
CA TYR A 613 -15.28 -14.14 45.10
C TYR A 613 -14.15 -14.12 46.14
N ILE A 614 -13.05 -13.43 45.86
CA ILE A 614 -11.93 -13.27 46.79
C ILE A 614 -12.39 -12.56 48.09
N THR A 615 -13.23 -11.52 47.99
CA THR A 615 -13.82 -10.85 49.17
C THR A 615 -14.70 -11.80 50.01
N GLN A 616 -15.45 -12.70 49.35
CA GLN A 616 -16.23 -13.73 50.03
C GLN A 616 -15.36 -14.80 50.71
N CYS A 617 -14.17 -15.12 50.15
CA CYS A 617 -13.22 -16.03 50.78
C CYS A 617 -12.62 -15.42 52.07
N TYR A 618 -12.15 -14.17 52.04
CA TYR A 618 -11.59 -13.49 53.21
C TYR A 618 -12.62 -13.33 54.34
N SER A 619 -13.84 -12.86 54.02
CA SER A 619 -14.90 -12.67 55.02
C SER A 619 -15.31 -13.99 55.71
N LYS A 620 -15.22 -15.12 55.01
CA LYS A 620 -15.50 -16.47 55.55
C LYS A 620 -14.26 -17.16 56.15
N LYS A 621 -13.11 -16.49 56.23
CA LYS A 621 -11.81 -17.06 56.68
C LYS A 621 -11.37 -18.33 55.93
N TYR A 622 -11.83 -18.56 54.70
CA TYR A 622 -11.34 -19.68 53.90
C TYR A 622 -9.94 -19.36 53.36
N ALA A 623 -8.96 -20.23 53.66
CA ALA A 623 -7.61 -20.11 53.11
C ALA A 623 -7.62 -20.30 51.59
N THR A 624 -7.43 -19.21 50.83
CA THR A 624 -7.36 -19.21 49.36
C THR A 624 -6.31 -20.17 48.80
N ASN A 625 -5.28 -20.46 49.59
CA ASN A 625 -4.16 -21.33 49.29
C ASN A 625 -4.59 -22.74 48.86
N ASN A 626 -5.69 -23.27 49.42
CA ASN A 626 -6.20 -24.61 49.12
C ASN A 626 -6.85 -24.75 47.73
N ILE A 627 -7.10 -23.65 47.03
CA ILE A 627 -7.71 -23.67 45.69
C ILE A 627 -6.62 -23.82 44.61
N ILE A 628 -5.49 -23.12 44.77
CA ILE A 628 -4.37 -23.16 43.81
C ILE A 628 -3.70 -24.56 43.80
N SER A 629 -3.45 -25.13 44.98
CA SER A 629 -2.74 -26.41 45.14
C SER A 629 -3.43 -27.59 44.44
N LYS A 630 -4.73 -27.48 44.15
CA LYS A 630 -5.52 -28.51 43.46
C LYS A 630 -5.36 -28.51 41.93
N TYR A 631 -4.77 -27.45 41.36
CA TYR A 631 -4.64 -27.25 39.91
C TYR A 631 -3.21 -26.99 39.43
N VAL A 632 -2.27 -26.69 40.33
CA VAL A 632 -0.85 -26.53 40.01
C VAL A 632 -0.13 -27.87 40.12
N ASN A 633 0.17 -28.48 38.97
CA ASN A 633 1.25 -29.46 38.89
C ASN A 633 2.59 -28.74 39.13
N ASN A 634 3.54 -29.41 39.77
CA ASN A 634 4.75 -28.87 40.42
C ASN A 634 5.73 -27.99 39.59
N ASP A 635 5.48 -27.75 38.29
CA ASP A 635 6.40 -27.07 37.38
C ASP A 635 6.25 -25.53 37.31
N THR A 636 5.34 -24.92 38.08
CA THR A 636 5.11 -23.45 38.07
C THR A 636 5.37 -22.77 39.42
N ALA A 637 6.65 -22.64 39.76
CA ALA A 637 7.16 -22.07 41.02
C ALA A 637 6.99 -20.54 41.18
N PHE A 638 5.84 -19.97 40.81
CA PHE A 638 5.67 -18.51 40.68
C PHE A 638 4.36 -17.92 41.23
N CYS A 639 3.55 -18.69 41.96
CA CYS A 639 2.42 -18.14 42.70
C CYS A 639 2.81 -17.96 44.18
N SER A 640 2.68 -16.74 44.70
CA SER A 640 2.50 -16.52 46.13
C SER A 640 1.28 -17.32 46.58
N ASN A 641 1.33 -17.91 47.79
CA ASN A 641 0.32 -18.90 48.19
C ASN A 641 -1.09 -18.30 48.39
N THR A 642 -1.24 -16.98 48.52
CA THR A 642 -2.52 -16.27 48.66
C THR A 642 -3.01 -15.69 47.33
N LEU A 643 -4.33 -15.74 47.11
CA LEU A 643 -4.99 -15.02 46.00
C LEU A 643 -5.56 -13.71 46.54
N ASP A 644 -4.94 -12.60 46.14
CA ASP A 644 -5.38 -11.26 46.53
C ASP A 644 -6.32 -10.64 45.47
N LYS A 645 -6.94 -9.51 45.80
CA LYS A 645 -7.73 -8.73 44.82
C LYS A 645 -6.83 -8.22 43.69
N LEU A 646 -7.40 -8.06 42.51
CA LEU A 646 -6.69 -7.57 41.32
C LEU A 646 -7.23 -6.19 40.90
N PRO A 647 -6.37 -5.16 40.76
CA PRO A 647 -6.78 -3.84 40.28
C PRO A 647 -7.15 -3.87 38.80
N TYR A 648 -8.04 -2.97 38.39
CA TYR A 648 -8.16 -2.59 36.98
C TYR A 648 -6.85 -1.94 36.51
N ILE A 649 -6.43 -2.22 35.28
CA ILE A 649 -5.26 -1.57 34.67
C ILE A 649 -5.75 -0.66 33.56
N VAL A 650 -5.44 0.64 33.65
CA VAL A 650 -5.76 1.63 32.60
C VAL A 650 -4.46 2.04 31.93
N ILE A 651 -4.33 1.68 30.65
CA ILE A 651 -3.20 2.04 29.79
C ILE A 651 -3.57 3.34 29.05
N ILE A 652 -2.79 4.39 29.26
CA ILE A 652 -3.02 5.72 28.67
C ILE A 652 -1.85 6.07 27.77
N VAL A 653 -2.15 6.39 26.51
CA VAL A 653 -1.16 6.78 25.50
C VAL A 653 -1.54 8.15 24.95
N ASP A 654 -0.76 9.20 25.23
CA ASP A 654 -1.14 10.57 24.80
C ASP A 654 -1.03 10.77 23.28
N GLU A 655 0.03 10.24 22.66
CA GLU A 655 0.26 10.34 21.23
C GLU A 655 0.61 8.97 20.64
N PHE A 656 -0.41 8.15 20.39
CA PHE A 656 -0.18 6.83 19.81
C PHE A 656 0.25 6.88 18.34
N SER A 657 0.11 8.02 17.63
CA SER A 657 0.65 8.17 16.27
C SER A 657 2.15 7.99 16.23
N ASP A 658 2.86 8.50 17.25
CA ASP A 658 4.32 8.44 17.27
C ASP A 658 4.79 6.99 17.46
N LEU A 659 4.02 6.17 18.19
CA LEU A 659 4.23 4.72 18.26
C LEU A 659 4.05 4.04 16.90
N MET A 660 2.95 4.34 16.19
CA MET A 660 2.64 3.74 14.88
C MET A 660 3.63 4.17 13.78
N MET A 661 4.14 5.41 13.84
CA MET A 661 5.08 5.94 12.84
C MET A 661 6.52 5.49 13.08
N THR A 662 6.96 5.35 14.33
CA THR A 662 8.34 4.93 14.66
C THR A 662 8.52 3.42 14.78
N THR A 663 7.49 2.69 15.23
CA THR A 663 7.65 1.32 15.71
C THR A 663 7.03 0.29 14.76
N THR A 664 7.57 -0.93 14.79
CA THR A 664 7.13 -2.04 13.92
C THR A 664 5.64 -2.40 14.09
N LYS A 665 5.03 -3.02 13.05
CA LYS A 665 3.68 -3.64 13.03
C LYS A 665 3.31 -4.43 14.30
N LYS A 666 4.30 -4.94 15.04
CA LYS A 666 4.14 -5.66 16.32
C LYS A 666 3.45 -4.82 17.42
N VAL A 667 3.61 -3.50 17.46
CA VAL A 667 2.92 -2.66 18.46
C VAL A 667 1.43 -2.57 18.13
N GLU A 668 1.07 -2.38 16.86
CA GLU A 668 -0.33 -2.43 16.41
C GLU A 668 -0.95 -3.78 16.75
N GLU A 669 -0.27 -4.90 16.48
CA GLU A 669 -0.73 -6.26 16.84
C GLU A 669 -0.99 -6.42 18.36
N LEU A 670 -0.13 -5.89 19.22
CA LEU A 670 -0.33 -5.92 20.67
C LEU A 670 -1.52 -5.07 21.11
N VAL A 671 -1.69 -3.86 20.54
CA VAL A 671 -2.84 -2.99 20.81
C VAL A 671 -4.14 -3.64 20.35
N ILE A 672 -4.16 -4.29 19.18
CA ILE A 672 -5.31 -5.06 18.66
C ILE A 672 -5.63 -6.22 19.61
N ARG A 673 -4.62 -7.02 20.00
CA ARG A 673 -4.81 -8.18 20.88
C ARG A 673 -5.32 -7.80 22.28
N LEU A 674 -4.89 -6.66 22.80
CA LEU A 674 -5.44 -6.06 24.02
C LEU A 674 -6.89 -5.64 23.77
N THR A 675 -7.14 -4.75 22.81
CA THR A 675 -8.47 -4.16 22.58
C THR A 675 -9.56 -5.19 22.24
N GLN A 676 -9.18 -6.35 21.68
CA GLN A 676 -10.09 -7.48 21.45
C GLN A 676 -10.49 -8.27 22.70
N LYS A 677 -9.60 -8.37 23.71
CA LYS A 677 -9.72 -9.38 24.77
C LYS A 677 -9.57 -8.84 26.20
N ALA A 678 -9.10 -7.62 26.39
CA ALA A 678 -8.71 -7.09 27.69
C ALA A 678 -9.89 -6.77 28.63
N ARG A 679 -11.08 -6.45 28.08
CA ARG A 679 -12.29 -6.07 28.83
C ARG A 679 -12.59 -6.94 30.05
N ALA A 680 -12.71 -8.26 29.89
CA ALA A 680 -13.11 -9.13 31.00
C ALA A 680 -11.99 -9.31 32.04
N ALA A 681 -10.73 -9.18 31.64
CA ALA A 681 -9.58 -9.15 32.55
C ALA A 681 -9.43 -7.80 33.30
N GLY A 682 -10.31 -6.82 33.03
CA GLY A 682 -10.27 -5.48 33.60
C GLY A 682 -9.02 -4.70 33.23
N ILE A 683 -8.55 -4.87 31.98
CA ILE A 683 -7.50 -4.05 31.40
C ILE A 683 -8.15 -3.18 30.32
N HIS A 684 -7.94 -1.87 30.42
CA HIS A 684 -8.57 -0.84 29.61
C HIS A 684 -7.50 -0.02 28.90
N VAL A 685 -7.84 0.54 27.73
CA VAL A 685 -6.87 1.29 26.91
C VAL A 685 -7.52 2.60 26.46
N ILE A 686 -6.86 3.71 26.75
CA ILE A 686 -7.17 5.05 26.24
C ILE A 686 -6.06 5.41 25.27
N LEU A 687 -6.38 5.43 23.97
CA LEU A 687 -5.47 5.85 22.91
C LEU A 687 -5.81 7.28 22.49
N ALA A 688 -4.88 8.20 22.66
CA ALA A 688 -5.03 9.58 22.21
C ALA A 688 -4.08 9.91 21.04
N THR A 689 -4.52 10.77 20.13
CA THR A 689 -3.65 11.30 19.07
C THR A 689 -4.00 12.72 18.62
N GLN A 690 -2.98 13.50 18.25
CA GLN A 690 -3.13 14.79 17.56
C GLN A 690 -3.16 14.66 16.03
N ARG A 691 -2.93 13.46 15.48
CA ARG A 691 -2.83 13.17 14.04
C ARG A 691 -3.92 12.19 13.57
N PRO A 692 -5.18 12.63 13.42
CA PRO A 692 -6.31 11.79 13.01
C PRO A 692 -6.29 11.39 11.52
N SER A 693 -5.21 10.73 11.09
CA SER A 693 -5.04 10.20 9.73
C SER A 693 -5.38 8.72 9.66
N VAL A 694 -5.76 8.24 8.47
CA VAL A 694 -6.13 6.82 8.22
C VAL A 694 -4.96 5.86 8.53
N ASN A 695 -3.72 6.33 8.42
CA ASN A 695 -2.51 5.56 8.71
C ASN A 695 -2.26 5.39 10.22
N VAL A 696 -2.87 6.24 11.06
CA VAL A 696 -2.79 6.18 12.52
C VAL A 696 -4.04 5.49 13.08
N ILE A 697 -5.22 5.97 12.70
CA ILE A 697 -6.52 5.41 13.09
C ILE A 697 -6.95 4.41 12.01
N THR A 698 -6.30 3.24 11.99
CA THR A 698 -6.58 2.20 11.01
C THR A 698 -7.97 1.60 11.21
N GLY A 699 -8.53 0.99 10.16
CA GLY A 699 -9.83 0.31 10.25
C GLY A 699 -9.86 -0.79 11.32
N VAL A 700 -8.72 -1.44 11.58
CA VAL A 700 -8.60 -2.47 12.61
C VAL A 700 -8.63 -1.86 14.02
N ILE A 701 -7.98 -0.72 14.25
CA ILE A 701 -8.11 0.02 15.52
C ILE A 701 -9.57 0.43 15.75
N LYS A 702 -10.25 0.98 14.73
CA LYS A 702 -11.68 1.37 14.83
C LYS A 702 -12.64 0.22 15.09
N ALA A 703 -12.37 -0.96 14.53
CA ALA A 703 -13.20 -2.14 14.73
C ALA A 703 -13.15 -2.67 16.18
N ASN A 704 -12.04 -2.47 16.88
CA ASN A 704 -11.85 -2.94 18.26
C ASN A 704 -12.06 -1.83 19.32
N ILE A 705 -12.09 -0.56 18.91
CA ILE A 705 -12.33 0.60 19.77
C ILE A 705 -13.60 1.35 19.29
N PRO A 706 -14.80 0.91 19.75
CA PRO A 706 -16.06 1.50 19.31
C PRO A 706 -16.44 2.79 20.05
N ALA A 707 -15.94 3.02 21.26
CA ALA A 707 -16.15 4.27 22.00
C ALA A 707 -15.10 5.31 21.60
N ARG A 708 -15.52 6.49 21.16
CA ARG A 708 -14.62 7.49 20.54
C ARG A 708 -14.97 8.92 20.95
N ILE A 709 -13.96 9.76 21.07
CA ILE A 709 -14.06 11.19 21.32
C ILE A 709 -13.27 11.92 20.25
N ALA A 710 -13.94 12.82 19.53
CA ALA A 710 -13.28 13.80 18.67
C ALA A 710 -13.42 15.20 19.29
N PHE A 711 -12.31 15.77 19.73
CA PHE A 711 -12.19 17.22 19.86
C PHE A 711 -12.10 17.84 18.46
N THR A 712 -11.91 19.15 18.39
CA THR A 712 -11.88 19.88 17.13
C THR A 712 -10.80 19.38 16.17
N VAL A 713 -11.13 19.33 14.88
CA VAL A 713 -10.22 18.90 13.81
C VAL A 713 -10.24 19.85 12.62
N SER A 714 -9.19 19.82 11.80
CA SER A 714 -9.04 20.72 10.66
C SER A 714 -10.03 20.46 9.52
N SER A 715 -10.50 19.22 9.34
CA SER A 715 -11.31 18.86 8.16
C SER A 715 -12.41 17.82 8.40
N LYS A 716 -13.39 17.79 7.48
CA LYS A 716 -14.41 16.74 7.37
C LYS A 716 -13.82 15.33 7.21
N ILE A 717 -12.62 15.23 6.63
CA ILE A 717 -11.92 13.96 6.44
C ILE A 717 -11.43 13.46 7.80
N ASP A 718 -10.75 14.31 8.57
CA ASP A 718 -10.28 13.99 9.93
C ASP A 718 -11.44 13.57 10.85
N SER A 719 -12.57 14.29 10.79
CA SER A 719 -13.78 13.94 11.56
C SER A 719 -14.27 12.53 11.21
N ARG A 720 -14.32 12.19 9.92
CA ARG A 720 -14.71 10.85 9.45
C ARG A 720 -13.66 9.79 9.79
N THR A 721 -12.38 10.13 9.81
CA THR A 721 -11.32 9.21 10.24
C THR A 721 -11.59 8.76 11.69
N ILE A 722 -11.99 9.66 12.58
CA ILE A 722 -12.27 9.36 14.00
C ILE A 722 -13.66 8.74 14.20
N LEU A 723 -14.72 9.45 13.79
CA LEU A 723 -16.11 9.16 14.18
C LEU A 723 -16.93 8.40 13.13
N ASP A 724 -16.35 8.11 11.96
CA ASP A 724 -17.04 7.66 10.74
C ASP A 724 -18.10 8.66 10.20
N GLN A 725 -18.20 9.86 10.80
CA GLN A 725 -19.12 10.94 10.42
C GLN A 725 -18.43 12.32 10.46
N SER A 726 -18.99 13.30 9.74
CA SER A 726 -18.58 14.72 9.83
C SER A 726 -19.19 15.41 11.06
N GLY A 727 -18.59 16.52 11.48
CA GLY A 727 -19.11 17.37 12.55
C GLY A 727 -18.01 17.89 13.48
N ALA A 728 -16.93 17.13 13.68
CA ALA A 728 -15.83 17.54 14.57
C ALA A 728 -15.06 18.76 14.03
N GLU A 729 -15.13 19.02 12.71
CA GLU A 729 -14.57 20.22 12.09
C GLU A 729 -15.37 21.52 12.32
N SER A 730 -16.57 21.40 12.91
CA SER A 730 -17.45 22.54 13.21
C SER A 730 -17.47 22.92 14.70
N LEU A 731 -16.71 22.19 15.52
CA LEU A 731 -16.53 22.44 16.95
C LEU A 731 -15.69 23.71 17.21
N LEU A 732 -15.72 24.22 18.44
CA LEU A 732 -15.33 25.60 18.78
C LEU A 732 -13.93 25.80 19.38
N GLY A 733 -13.16 24.73 19.55
CA GLY A 733 -11.88 24.72 20.27
C GLY A 733 -12.07 24.45 21.75
N MET A 734 -10.98 24.57 22.52
CA MET A 734 -11.01 24.77 23.98
C MET A 734 -11.84 23.73 24.76
N GLY A 735 -11.79 22.45 24.35
CA GLY A 735 -12.47 21.34 25.03
C GLY A 735 -13.84 20.95 24.45
N ASP A 736 -14.37 21.68 23.47
CA ASP A 736 -15.59 21.29 22.75
C ASP A 736 -15.35 20.01 21.92
N MET A 737 -16.17 18.98 22.14
CA MET A 737 -15.96 17.63 21.60
C MET A 737 -17.26 16.94 21.17
N LEU A 738 -17.13 15.90 20.35
CA LEU A 738 -18.16 14.91 20.02
C LEU A 738 -17.78 13.56 20.63
N TYR A 739 -18.67 13.04 21.48
CA TYR A 739 -18.59 11.70 22.06
C TYR A 739 -19.48 10.73 21.29
N LEU A 740 -18.91 9.60 20.87
CA LEU A 740 -19.60 8.47 20.24
C LEU A 740 -19.53 7.25 21.17
N GLY A 741 -20.68 6.83 21.70
CA GLY A 741 -20.79 5.63 22.51
C GLY A 741 -20.77 4.34 21.67
N PRO A 742 -20.43 3.18 22.26
CA PRO A 742 -20.11 1.93 21.53
C PRO A 742 -21.34 1.26 20.90
N HIS A 743 -22.53 1.72 21.27
CA HIS A 743 -23.83 1.22 20.79
C HIS A 743 -24.69 2.34 20.18
N SER A 744 -24.10 3.53 19.95
CA SER A 744 -24.76 4.66 19.29
C SER A 744 -24.13 4.93 17.93
N SER A 745 -24.95 5.21 16.92
CA SER A 745 -24.50 5.81 15.65
C SER A 745 -24.41 7.34 15.73
N ILE A 746 -25.19 7.95 16.62
CA ILE A 746 -25.29 9.40 16.81
C ILE A 746 -24.24 9.84 17.84
N SER A 747 -23.46 10.86 17.49
CA SER A 747 -22.52 11.49 18.42
C SER A 747 -23.20 12.57 19.27
N THR A 748 -22.92 12.57 20.57
CA THR A 748 -23.39 13.60 21.52
C THR A 748 -22.32 14.68 21.62
N ARG A 749 -22.72 15.96 21.54
CA ARG A 749 -21.79 17.08 21.76
C ARG A 749 -21.61 17.35 23.25
N VAL A 750 -20.37 17.56 23.65
CA VAL A 750 -19.95 17.74 25.05
C VAL A 750 -18.99 18.92 25.10
N HIS A 751 -19.19 19.79 26.08
CA HIS A 751 -18.27 20.87 26.39
C HIS A 751 -17.36 20.40 27.52
N GLY A 752 -16.11 20.13 27.17
CA GLY A 752 -15.15 19.44 28.03
C GLY A 752 -14.91 20.12 29.37
N ALA A 753 -14.72 19.31 30.40
CA ALA A 753 -14.31 19.79 31.71
C ALA A 753 -12.91 20.41 31.64
N PHE A 754 -12.81 21.68 32.02
CA PHE A 754 -11.57 22.43 32.15
C PHE A 754 -10.93 22.16 33.52
N ILE A 755 -9.61 21.97 33.50
CA ILE A 755 -8.75 21.85 34.67
C ILE A 755 -7.40 22.50 34.35
N GLU A 756 -6.85 23.22 35.31
CA GLU A 756 -5.58 23.92 35.23
C GLU A 756 -4.43 23.09 35.80
N ASP A 757 -3.22 23.28 35.27
CA ASP A 757 -2.00 22.60 35.74
C ASP A 757 -1.78 22.69 37.25
N ARG A 758 -2.13 23.82 37.89
CA ARG A 758 -1.97 23.98 39.36
C ARG A 758 -2.85 22.99 40.13
N GLU A 759 -4.04 22.69 39.63
CA GLU A 759 -5.01 21.79 40.23
C GLU A 759 -4.55 20.34 40.06
N ILE A 760 -4.05 20.00 38.86
CA ILE A 760 -3.42 18.69 38.59
C ILE A 760 -2.24 18.47 39.54
N ARG A 761 -1.35 19.47 39.70
CA ARG A 761 -0.21 19.40 40.64
C ARG A 761 -0.68 19.24 42.09
N ALA A 762 -1.73 19.94 42.51
CA ALA A 762 -2.28 19.83 43.86
C ALA A 762 -2.80 18.40 44.15
N VAL A 763 -3.60 17.84 43.25
CA VAL A 763 -4.14 16.47 43.37
C VAL A 763 -3.01 15.42 43.31
N VAL A 764 -2.03 15.59 42.42
CA VAL A 764 -0.86 14.71 42.33
C VAL A 764 0.00 14.77 43.59
N ASN A 765 0.26 15.96 44.13
CA ASN A 765 1.06 16.13 45.35
C ASN A 765 0.36 15.54 46.58
N PHE A 766 -0.97 15.69 46.67
CA PHE A 766 -1.77 15.02 47.69
C PHE A 766 -1.57 13.49 47.65
N TRP A 767 -1.68 12.88 46.47
CA TRP A 767 -1.46 11.43 46.31
C TRP A 767 0.00 11.00 46.57
N LYS A 768 1.00 11.82 46.25
CA LYS A 768 2.42 11.58 46.58
C LYS A 768 2.70 11.63 48.08
N ASN A 769 2.08 12.57 48.80
CA ASN A 769 2.30 12.70 50.24
C ASN A 769 1.78 11.47 51.02
N GLN A 770 0.78 10.76 50.48
CA GLN A 770 0.33 9.47 51.01
C GLN A 770 1.31 8.31 50.78
N THR A 771 2.29 8.43 49.87
CA THR A 771 3.32 7.39 49.66
C THR A 771 4.61 7.65 50.42
N ILE A 772 4.85 8.88 50.87
CA ILE A 772 6.05 9.27 51.62
C ILE A 772 5.82 9.10 53.14
N SER A 773 4.57 8.92 53.57
CA SER A 773 4.14 8.73 54.96
C SER A 773 3.98 7.24 55.37
N SER A 774 4.64 6.35 54.61
CA SER A 774 4.71 4.88 54.79
C SER A 774 6.14 4.37 54.62
#